data_AF-A0A971DZ96-F1
#
_entry.id   AF-A0A971DZ96-F1
#
_cell.length_a   1.000
_cell.length_b   1.000
_cell.length_c   1.000
_cell.angle_alpha   90.00
_cell.angle_beta   90.00
_cell.angle_gamma   90.00
#
_symmetry.space_group_name_H-M   'P 1'
#
loop_
_entity.id
_entity.type
_entity.pdbx_description
1 polymer ?
#
loop_
_entity_poly.entity_id
_entity_poly.type
_entity_poly.pdbx_seq_one_letter_code
_entity_poly.pdbx_strand_id
1 'polypeptide(L)'
;ISLHNINGQRLALKENQILENGSMVELEIGLTGVYFLTISTPQETRSFKATGANALGSLNIATQLGAPIPLKSGPVYTLTGSGTEKGDNVKVSVFKEGYIAQPVEMIANENKTLVFPLKAQTAPEVQTLAATNIVSNSATLNGNVITDGNNPITERGFYWSSSNQNPGEGDNKIVVEGTIGSYSAELSGLELNTSYYVRAYATNNIGTAYGSQVIFKTLNENEFWWKKDTITAVVDVTNPVTGLTWMDRNLGASRAATRNIDNQAYGDLYQWGRASDGHERRYGVINSYRTLSKNDSPQRGQFIIATDSPYYDWRNPQNANLWQGINGINNPCPSGYRLPNEAEWSAEHRSWSSNNEAGAFASPLKLTVGGVREASSGSSFCVGSYGFYWSSTVDGTRSRYLDFGGYGPGMKTLSRGYGASVRCIKDLPTQISLITTASIRNQSQNTASCGGNITSDGGAPVTVRGVCWNTKGNPTIIDYKTIDGMGMGKFTSRLIGLTANTTYYVRAYATNSQGTAYGEQVAFTTLKEGEVWWPRDNEIEIVDIYNSSTGKTWMDRNLGASQVASSSTDDEAYGNLYQWGRATDGHEDRYGSLSNGTHTLSISDSPGHGKFILTPDSIYDWRNPQNDNLWQGVNGTNNPCPSGYRLPTQAEWIAECQSWSSNNASGAFSSPLKLPMAGFHNCNAYILNDSSYGGYYWSSTVSGPLSKIMYFNKNVVNVYGSSRSYGRSVRCIKD
;
A
#
# COMPACT_ATOMS: atom_id res chain seq x y z
N ILE A 1 -11.68 16.17 -30.42
CA ILE A 1 -12.04 17.60 -30.36
C ILE A 1 -12.14 18.11 -31.79
N SER A 2 -13.24 18.73 -32.18
CA SER A 2 -13.39 19.41 -33.49
C SER A 2 -14.04 20.77 -33.27
N LEU A 3 -13.44 21.82 -33.85
CA LEU A 3 -13.98 23.17 -33.84
C LEU A 3 -14.86 23.37 -35.07
N HIS A 4 -16.06 23.89 -34.84
CA HIS A 4 -17.02 24.23 -35.88
C HIS A 4 -17.33 25.73 -35.78
N ASN A 5 -17.54 26.38 -36.92
CA ASN A 5 -18.05 27.75 -36.91
C ASN A 5 -19.56 27.79 -36.61
N ILE A 6 -20.14 28.99 -36.49
CA ILE A 6 -21.56 29.21 -36.17
C ILE A 6 -22.54 28.61 -37.19
N ASN A 7 -22.05 28.15 -38.34
CA ASN A 7 -22.83 27.47 -39.39
C ASN A 7 -22.56 25.95 -39.43
N GLY A 8 -21.84 25.39 -38.46
CA GLY A 8 -21.61 23.95 -38.31
C GLY A 8 -20.50 23.36 -39.18
N GLN A 9 -19.72 24.16 -39.93
CA GLN A 9 -18.61 23.63 -40.73
C GLN A 9 -17.34 23.41 -39.90
N ARG A 10 -16.72 22.25 -40.09
CA ARG A 10 -15.47 21.83 -39.41
C ARG A 10 -14.29 22.64 -39.92
N LEU A 11 -13.60 23.35 -39.02
CA LEU A 11 -12.41 24.14 -39.35
C LEU A 11 -11.14 23.30 -39.19
N ALA A 12 -10.20 23.43 -40.13
CA ALA A 12 -8.89 22.80 -40.05
C ALA A 12 -7.95 23.63 -39.17
N LEU A 13 -7.32 23.00 -38.18
CA LEU A 13 -6.31 23.61 -37.32
C LEU A 13 -4.99 23.73 -38.08
N LYS A 14 -4.36 24.91 -38.07
CA LYS A 14 -2.94 25.10 -38.44
C LYS A 14 -2.16 25.49 -37.19
N GLU A 15 -1.01 24.88 -36.99
CA GLU A 15 -0.07 25.20 -35.90
C GLU A 15 0.53 26.61 -36.07
N ASN A 16 0.85 27.24 -34.93
CA ASN A 16 1.51 28.55 -34.75
C ASN A 16 0.67 29.82 -35.06
N GLN A 17 -0.35 30.09 -34.24
CA GLN A 17 -0.83 31.46 -34.05
C GLN A 17 -0.44 32.03 -32.69
N ILE A 18 -0.07 33.31 -32.69
CA ILE A 18 0.30 34.13 -31.53
C ILE A 18 -1.00 34.59 -30.84
N LEU A 19 -1.05 34.55 -29.52
CA LEU A 19 -2.09 35.22 -28.74
C LEU A 19 -1.78 36.72 -28.71
N GLU A 20 -2.61 37.53 -29.35
CA GLU A 20 -2.55 38.99 -29.21
C GLU A 20 -3.16 39.46 -27.88
N ASN A 21 -2.78 40.67 -27.49
CA ASN A 21 -3.26 41.35 -26.29
C ASN A 21 -4.81 41.35 -26.27
N GLY A 22 -5.41 40.74 -25.24
CA GLY A 22 -6.86 40.58 -25.13
C GLY A 22 -7.43 39.17 -25.40
N SER A 23 -6.61 38.13 -25.24
CA SER A 23 -7.05 36.74 -25.32
C SER A 23 -8.09 36.37 -24.24
N MET A 24 -9.06 35.50 -24.57
CA MET A 24 -10.22 35.19 -23.73
C MET A 24 -10.14 33.81 -23.06
N VAL A 25 -10.63 33.73 -21.82
CA VAL A 25 -10.83 32.47 -21.07
C VAL A 25 -12.33 32.26 -20.84
N GLU A 26 -12.87 31.14 -21.31
CA GLU A 26 -14.25 30.72 -21.02
C GLU A 26 -14.29 29.75 -19.84
N LEU A 27 -15.16 30.07 -18.88
CA LEU A 27 -15.43 29.31 -17.65
C LEU A 27 -16.86 28.78 -17.71
N GLU A 28 -17.03 27.47 -17.71
CA GLU A 28 -18.35 26.85 -17.61
C GLU A 28 -18.63 26.50 -16.14
N ILE A 29 -19.65 27.14 -15.55
CA ILE A 29 -19.95 27.02 -14.12
C ILE A 29 -21.38 26.49 -13.95
N GLY A 30 -21.51 25.27 -13.43
CA GLY A 30 -22.80 24.56 -13.34
C GLY A 30 -23.73 24.96 -12.19
N LEU A 31 -23.44 26.04 -11.45
CA LEU A 31 -24.24 26.48 -10.30
C LEU A 31 -24.39 28.02 -10.31
N THR A 32 -25.50 28.53 -9.78
CA THR A 32 -25.72 29.98 -9.63
C THR A 32 -25.06 30.50 -8.34
N GLY A 33 -24.49 31.70 -8.35
CA GLY A 33 -23.84 32.28 -7.16
C GLY A 33 -22.82 33.39 -7.43
N VAL A 34 -22.16 33.84 -6.36
CA VAL A 34 -21.00 34.75 -6.40
C VAL A 34 -19.72 33.92 -6.42
N TYR A 35 -18.83 34.23 -7.36
CA TYR A 35 -17.58 33.50 -7.59
C TYR A 35 -16.39 34.44 -7.43
N PHE A 36 -15.29 33.91 -6.91
CA PHE A 36 -14.02 34.59 -6.83
C PHE A 36 -13.01 33.82 -7.68
N LEU A 37 -12.52 34.45 -8.73
CA LEU A 37 -11.52 33.88 -9.63
C LEU A 37 -10.16 34.43 -9.23
N THR A 38 -9.17 33.57 -9.05
CA THR A 38 -7.77 34.00 -8.86
C THR A 38 -6.94 33.44 -9.99
N ILE A 39 -6.17 34.32 -10.64
CA ILE A 39 -5.24 33.98 -11.70
C ILE A 39 -3.83 34.28 -11.17
N SER A 40 -3.00 33.26 -11.10
CA SER A 40 -1.60 33.35 -10.67
C SER A 40 -0.70 33.05 -11.85
N THR A 41 0.27 33.93 -12.08
CA THR A 41 1.35 33.79 -13.05
C THR A 41 2.68 33.71 -12.27
N PRO A 42 3.83 33.43 -12.92
CA PRO A 42 5.12 33.48 -12.23
C PRO A 42 5.46 34.87 -11.65
N GLN A 43 4.82 35.94 -12.15
CA GLN A 43 5.16 37.32 -11.83
C GLN A 43 4.15 37.99 -10.87
N GLU A 44 2.86 37.65 -10.96
CA GLU A 44 1.82 38.26 -10.12
C GLU A 44 0.61 37.34 -9.88
N THR A 45 -0.22 37.71 -8.90
CA THR A 45 -1.51 37.06 -8.64
C THR A 45 -2.61 38.11 -8.53
N ARG A 46 -3.70 37.95 -9.29
CA ARG A 46 -4.87 38.84 -9.27
C ARG A 46 -6.15 38.08 -8.98
N SER A 47 -7.05 38.71 -8.21
CA SER A 47 -8.35 38.16 -7.85
C SER A 47 -9.50 39.01 -8.39
N PHE A 48 -10.53 38.36 -8.92
CA PHE A 48 -11.71 38.97 -9.54
C PHE A 48 -12.97 38.45 -8.86
N LYS A 49 -13.92 39.34 -8.53
CA LYS A 49 -15.25 38.98 -8.03
C LYS A 49 -16.23 38.99 -9.20
N ALA A 50 -16.98 37.90 -9.35
CA ALA A 50 -18.02 37.77 -10.35
C ALA A 50 -19.39 37.54 -9.70
N THR A 51 -20.40 38.26 -10.17
CA THR A 51 -21.78 38.20 -9.64
C THR A 51 -22.76 37.96 -10.79
N GLY A 52 -23.61 36.93 -10.70
CA GLY A 52 -24.77 36.76 -11.58
C GLY A 52 -24.74 35.61 -12.61
N ALA A 53 -24.21 34.43 -12.25
CA ALA A 53 -24.32 33.25 -13.12
C ALA A 53 -25.73 32.64 -13.06
N ASN A 54 -26.39 32.47 -14.21
CA ASN A 54 -27.57 31.59 -14.42
C ASN A 54 -27.12 30.25 -15.05
N ALA A 55 -27.97 29.21 -15.03
CA ALA A 55 -27.65 27.79 -15.30
C ALA A 55 -27.15 27.42 -16.73
N LEU A 56 -26.72 28.41 -17.52
CA LEU A 56 -26.06 28.32 -18.83
C LEU A 56 -24.87 29.33 -18.93
N GLY A 57 -24.32 29.76 -17.78
CA GLY A 57 -23.78 31.11 -17.56
C GLY A 57 -22.38 31.44 -18.09
N SER A 58 -22.32 32.51 -18.90
CA SER A 58 -21.13 33.35 -19.12
C SER A 58 -20.98 34.37 -17.97
N LEU A 59 -19.74 34.71 -17.59
CA LEU A 59 -19.40 35.53 -16.42
C LEU A 59 -19.39 37.04 -16.73
N ASN A 60 -20.07 37.87 -15.93
CA ASN A 60 -19.89 39.33 -15.92
C ASN A 60 -18.94 39.74 -14.79
N ILE A 61 -17.83 40.41 -15.12
CA ILE A 61 -16.86 40.95 -14.16
C ILE A 61 -17.09 42.47 -14.08
N ALA A 62 -17.50 42.97 -12.92
CA ALA A 62 -17.65 44.41 -12.68
C ALA A 62 -16.37 44.97 -12.04
N THR A 63 -15.75 45.96 -12.69
CA THR A 63 -14.68 46.77 -12.09
C THR A 63 -15.27 48.06 -11.50
N GLN A 64 -14.64 48.61 -10.46
CA GLN A 64 -15.06 49.86 -9.81
C GLN A 64 -15.02 51.03 -10.80
N LEU A 65 -16.17 51.40 -11.37
CA LEU A 65 -16.60 52.76 -11.73
C LEU A 65 -18.06 52.66 -12.21
N GLY A 66 -18.97 53.23 -11.41
CA GLY A 66 -20.40 52.92 -11.47
C GLY A 66 -21.16 53.42 -12.71
N ALA A 67 -21.90 52.51 -13.33
CA ALA A 67 -23.28 52.71 -13.82
C ALA A 67 -23.85 51.33 -14.26
N PRO A 68 -25.14 51.00 -14.00
CA PRO A 68 -25.73 49.76 -14.49
C PRO A 68 -26.13 49.90 -15.97
N ILE A 69 -25.64 49.00 -16.84
CA ILE A 69 -26.03 48.92 -18.25
C ILE A 69 -26.98 47.71 -18.43
N PRO A 70 -28.17 47.88 -19.03
CA PRO A 70 -29.15 46.81 -19.16
C PRO A 70 -28.79 45.80 -20.26
N LEU A 71 -29.24 44.56 -20.04
CA LEU A 71 -29.07 43.36 -20.86
C LEU A 71 -29.32 43.58 -22.37
N LYS A 72 -28.30 43.29 -23.18
CA LYS A 72 -28.46 42.71 -24.52
C LYS A 72 -27.46 41.56 -24.68
N SER A 73 -27.92 40.47 -25.27
CA SER A 73 -27.22 39.20 -25.48
C SER A 73 -25.89 39.36 -26.24
N GLY A 74 -24.77 39.05 -25.57
CA GLY A 74 -23.43 38.89 -26.17
C GLY A 74 -22.32 39.07 -25.13
N PRO A 75 -21.32 38.17 -25.00
CA PRO A 75 -20.24 38.32 -24.01
C PRO A 75 -18.90 38.60 -24.69
N VAL A 76 -18.28 39.77 -24.46
CA VAL A 76 -16.82 39.96 -24.64
C VAL A 76 -16.35 41.08 -23.71
N TYR A 77 -15.36 40.80 -22.83
CA TYR A 77 -14.53 41.81 -22.18
C TYR A 77 -13.07 41.35 -22.05
N THR A 78 -12.16 42.32 -22.14
CA THR A 78 -10.70 42.17 -22.23
C THR A 78 -10.03 42.29 -20.85
N LEU A 79 -9.15 41.35 -20.48
CA LEU A 79 -8.22 41.53 -19.36
C LEU A 79 -6.99 42.32 -19.85
N THR A 80 -6.79 43.54 -19.35
CA THR A 80 -5.52 44.27 -19.50
C THR A 80 -4.81 44.31 -18.16
N GLY A 81 -3.77 43.49 -18.02
CA GLY A 81 -2.84 43.46 -16.91
C GLY A 81 -1.52 42.91 -17.40
N SER A 82 -0.47 43.74 -17.35
CA SER A 82 0.89 43.46 -17.81
C SER A 82 1.54 42.30 -17.05
N GLY A 83 2.04 41.26 -17.74
CA GLY A 83 3.02 40.35 -17.13
C GLY A 83 3.02 38.85 -17.52
N THR A 84 2.38 38.42 -18.60
CA THR A 84 2.48 37.02 -19.07
C THR A 84 3.17 36.94 -20.42
N GLU A 85 4.27 36.18 -20.49
CA GLU A 85 4.97 35.83 -21.72
C GLU A 85 4.54 34.44 -22.22
N LYS A 86 4.76 34.18 -23.51
CA LYS A 86 4.45 32.90 -24.15
C LYS A 86 5.25 31.78 -23.48
N GLY A 87 4.58 30.74 -22.99
CA GLY A 87 5.19 29.61 -22.27
C GLY A 87 5.05 29.67 -20.75
N ASP A 88 4.47 30.74 -20.19
CA ASP A 88 4.27 30.84 -18.75
C ASP A 88 3.19 29.87 -18.25
N ASN A 89 3.45 29.27 -17.08
CA ASN A 89 2.47 28.49 -16.34
C ASN A 89 1.50 29.44 -15.64
N VAL A 90 0.23 29.41 -16.07
CA VAL A 90 -0.87 30.16 -15.49
C VAL A 90 -1.72 29.20 -14.67
N LYS A 91 -1.90 29.54 -13.40
CA LYS A 91 -2.77 28.79 -12.48
C LYS A 91 -4.07 29.54 -12.29
N VAL A 92 -5.18 28.88 -12.58
CA VAL A 92 -6.52 29.43 -12.44
C VAL A 92 -7.25 28.69 -11.32
N SER A 93 -7.68 29.44 -10.31
CA SER A 93 -8.42 28.92 -9.16
C SER A 93 -9.79 29.61 -9.09
N VAL A 94 -10.86 28.80 -9.00
CA VAL A 94 -12.23 29.28 -8.81
C VAL A 94 -12.68 28.96 -7.40
N PHE A 95 -13.11 29.97 -6.65
CA PHE A 95 -13.69 29.83 -5.33
C PHE A 95 -15.16 30.26 -5.35
N LYS A 96 -16.01 29.48 -4.68
CA LYS A 96 -17.38 29.86 -4.33
C LYS A 96 -17.55 29.62 -2.84
N GLU A 97 -18.15 30.56 -2.14
CA GLU A 97 -18.43 30.42 -0.72
C GLU A 97 -19.24 29.13 -0.45
N GLY A 98 -18.72 28.28 0.44
CA GLY A 98 -19.29 26.95 0.73
C GLY A 98 -18.94 25.84 -0.28
N TYR A 99 -18.04 26.05 -1.23
CA TYR A 99 -17.59 25.04 -2.19
C TYR A 99 -16.07 25.13 -2.44
N ILE A 100 -15.43 24.00 -2.73
CA ILE A 100 -14.02 23.94 -3.17
C ILE A 100 -13.93 23.40 -4.60
N ALA A 101 -13.06 23.99 -5.42
CA ALA A 101 -12.67 23.46 -6.73
C ALA A 101 -11.17 23.18 -6.75
N GLN A 102 -10.75 22.17 -7.51
CA GLN A 102 -9.33 21.93 -7.77
C GLN A 102 -8.78 23.01 -8.70
N PRO A 103 -7.59 23.59 -8.43
CA PRO A 103 -6.95 24.53 -9.33
C PRO A 103 -6.66 23.85 -10.68
N VAL A 104 -6.81 24.58 -11.76
CA VAL A 104 -6.42 24.09 -13.10
C VAL A 104 -5.21 24.88 -13.57
N GLU A 105 -4.15 24.16 -13.90
CA GLU A 105 -2.92 24.72 -14.45
C GLU A 105 -2.95 24.65 -15.98
N MET A 106 -2.51 25.71 -16.62
CA MET A 106 -2.45 25.82 -18.07
C MET A 106 -1.20 26.58 -18.51
N ILE A 107 -0.74 26.29 -19.73
CA ILE A 107 0.36 27.00 -20.37
C ILE A 107 -0.26 28.10 -21.24
N ALA A 108 0.29 29.32 -21.19
CA ALA A 108 -0.24 30.54 -21.81
C ALA A 108 -0.15 30.58 -23.36
N ASN A 109 -0.58 29.51 -24.05
CA ASN A 109 -0.39 29.33 -25.50
C ASN A 109 -1.66 28.84 -26.25
N GLU A 110 -2.75 28.50 -25.56
CA GLU A 110 -3.94 27.87 -26.16
C GLU A 110 -5.27 28.45 -25.65
N ASN A 111 -6.28 28.57 -26.53
CA ASN A 111 -7.68 28.80 -26.13
C ASN A 111 -8.24 27.50 -25.51
N LYS A 112 -8.56 27.51 -24.21
CA LYS A 112 -8.99 26.32 -23.47
C LYS A 112 -10.21 26.61 -22.59
N THR A 113 -11.27 25.82 -22.74
CA THR A 113 -12.40 25.80 -21.81
C THR A 113 -11.99 25.08 -20.53
N LEU A 114 -12.16 25.74 -19.39
CA LEU A 114 -11.81 25.17 -18.08
C LEU A 114 -13.08 24.80 -17.33
N VAL A 115 -13.22 23.51 -17.00
CA VAL A 115 -14.33 22.98 -16.19
C VAL A 115 -13.86 22.81 -14.76
N PHE A 116 -14.53 23.47 -13.82
CA PHE A 116 -14.23 23.39 -12.39
C PHE A 116 -15.33 22.61 -11.66
N PRO A 117 -15.13 21.30 -11.35
CA PRO A 117 -16.06 20.57 -10.53
C PRO A 117 -16.05 21.14 -9.11
N LEU A 118 -17.14 21.80 -8.72
CA LEU A 118 -17.33 22.36 -7.38
C LEU A 118 -17.83 21.27 -6.43
N LYS A 119 -17.09 21.05 -5.33
CA LYS A 119 -17.49 20.15 -4.25
C LYS A 119 -18.01 20.96 -3.08
N ALA A 120 -19.21 20.66 -2.60
CA ALA A 120 -19.80 21.35 -1.45
C ALA A 120 -18.96 21.14 -0.18
N GLN A 121 -18.82 22.19 0.61
CA GLN A 121 -18.25 22.16 1.94
C GLN A 121 -19.37 22.13 2.97
N THR A 122 -19.18 21.32 4.01
CA THR A 122 -20.15 21.18 5.12
C THR A 122 -19.45 21.40 6.45
N ALA A 123 -20.21 21.58 7.53
CA ALA A 123 -19.66 21.39 8.87
C ALA A 123 -19.07 19.97 9.00
N PRO A 124 -18.16 19.74 9.97
CA PRO A 124 -17.54 18.43 10.18
C PRO A 124 -18.58 17.35 10.54
N GLU A 125 -18.17 16.08 10.52
CA GLU A 125 -18.93 15.00 11.14
C GLU A 125 -18.12 14.41 12.30
N VAL A 126 -18.76 14.28 13.47
CA VAL A 126 -18.07 13.90 14.71
C VAL A 126 -18.87 12.86 15.45
N GLN A 127 -18.16 11.91 16.07
CA GLN A 127 -18.71 10.88 16.93
C GLN A 127 -18.15 11.02 18.35
N THR A 128 -19.03 10.97 19.34
CA THR A 128 -18.65 10.82 20.75
C THR A 128 -18.59 9.33 21.08
N LEU A 129 -17.50 8.88 21.69
CA LEU A 129 -17.29 7.49 22.10
C LEU A 129 -17.41 7.35 23.63
N ALA A 130 -17.53 6.12 24.12
CA ALA A 130 -17.64 5.85 25.55
C ALA A 130 -16.43 6.39 26.34
N ALA A 131 -16.68 6.99 27.50
CA ALA A 131 -15.61 7.40 28.41
C ALA A 131 -14.93 6.17 29.04
N THR A 132 -13.63 6.27 29.28
CA THR A 132 -12.78 5.21 29.85
C THR A 132 -12.00 5.75 31.05
N ASN A 133 -11.27 4.88 31.75
CA ASN A 133 -10.47 5.24 32.95
C ASN A 133 -11.25 6.02 34.01
N ILE A 134 -12.56 5.76 34.13
CA ILE A 134 -13.44 6.48 35.04
C ILE A 134 -13.06 6.14 36.48
N VAL A 135 -12.68 7.17 37.22
CA VAL A 135 -12.46 7.09 38.66
C VAL A 135 -13.35 8.08 39.36
N SER A 136 -13.11 8.25 40.64
CA SER A 136 -13.91 9.08 41.53
C SER A 136 -13.83 10.58 41.28
N ASN A 137 -12.76 11.08 40.66
CA ASN A 137 -12.61 12.50 40.37
C ASN A 137 -12.07 12.80 38.96
N SER A 138 -12.02 11.79 38.09
CA SER A 138 -11.42 11.90 36.76
C SER A 138 -12.00 10.87 35.79
N ALA A 139 -11.90 11.15 34.49
CA ALA A 139 -12.26 10.22 33.42
C ALA A 139 -11.53 10.59 32.12
N THR A 140 -11.34 9.64 31.21
CA THR A 140 -10.85 9.89 29.86
C THR A 140 -12.02 9.94 28.88
N LEU A 141 -12.18 11.05 28.18
CA LEU A 141 -13.17 11.23 27.11
C LEU A 141 -12.58 10.78 25.77
N ASN A 142 -13.40 10.18 24.91
CA ASN A 142 -12.97 9.64 23.63
C ASN A 142 -13.91 10.12 22.51
N GLY A 143 -13.35 10.52 21.37
CA GLY A 143 -14.08 11.07 20.24
C GLY A 143 -13.40 10.78 18.91
N ASN A 144 -14.13 10.96 17.80
CA ASN A 144 -13.62 10.73 16.46
C ASN A 144 -14.21 11.75 15.48
N VAL A 145 -13.36 12.51 14.79
CA VAL A 145 -13.80 13.34 13.66
C VAL A 145 -13.81 12.46 12.40
N ILE A 146 -14.99 12.15 11.89
CA ILE A 146 -15.21 11.23 10.76
C ILE A 146 -14.82 11.89 9.44
N THR A 147 -15.21 13.15 9.24
CA THR A 147 -14.84 13.96 8.08
C THR A 147 -14.76 15.44 8.45
N ASP A 148 -13.90 16.18 7.76
CA ASP A 148 -13.77 17.63 7.88
C ASP A 148 -14.78 18.39 7.01
N GLY A 149 -15.61 17.70 6.23
CA GLY A 149 -16.58 18.33 5.35
C GLY A 149 -15.95 19.10 4.18
N ASN A 150 -14.75 18.72 3.74
CA ASN A 150 -13.96 19.41 2.70
C ASN A 150 -13.55 20.86 3.08
N ASN A 151 -13.52 21.19 4.38
CA ASN A 151 -13.01 22.45 4.90
C ASN A 151 -12.18 22.16 6.18
N PRO A 152 -10.91 22.59 6.25
CA PRO A 152 -10.01 22.19 7.34
C PRO A 152 -10.59 22.43 8.73
N ILE A 153 -10.39 21.46 9.63
CA ILE A 153 -10.75 21.59 11.04
C ILE A 153 -9.94 22.72 11.67
N THR A 154 -10.64 23.69 12.26
CA THR A 154 -10.05 24.80 13.01
C THR A 154 -9.99 24.52 14.50
N GLU A 155 -10.89 23.66 15.02
CA GLU A 155 -10.88 23.24 16.43
C GLU A 155 -11.61 21.90 16.62
N ARG A 156 -11.19 21.08 17.58
CA ARG A 156 -11.92 19.87 18.02
C ARG A 156 -11.75 19.65 19.51
N GLY A 157 -12.65 18.90 20.14
CA GLY A 157 -12.59 18.66 21.58
C GLY A 157 -13.87 18.08 22.17
N PHE A 158 -14.11 18.35 23.45
CA PHE A 158 -15.30 17.88 24.16
C PHE A 158 -15.97 19.00 24.96
N TYR A 159 -17.30 18.95 25.00
CA TYR A 159 -18.11 19.64 26.00
C TYR A 159 -18.64 18.64 27.03
N TRP A 160 -18.70 19.04 28.30
CA TRP A 160 -19.28 18.20 29.37
C TRP A 160 -20.02 18.99 30.45
N SER A 161 -20.99 18.33 31.08
CA SER A 161 -21.82 18.91 32.14
C SER A 161 -22.33 17.82 33.08
N SER A 162 -22.49 18.14 34.37
CA SER A 162 -23.16 17.27 35.35
C SER A 162 -24.68 17.48 35.40
N SER A 163 -25.18 18.50 34.70
CA SER A 163 -26.59 18.90 34.75
C SER A 163 -27.22 19.04 33.36
N ASN A 164 -26.50 19.57 32.37
CA ASN A 164 -26.98 19.64 30.99
C ASN A 164 -26.78 18.30 30.29
N GLN A 165 -27.88 17.67 29.84
CA GLN A 165 -27.82 16.39 29.14
C GLN A 165 -27.23 16.49 27.74
N ASN A 166 -27.31 17.67 27.10
CA ASN A 166 -26.73 17.91 25.77
C ASN A 166 -25.67 19.03 25.85
N PRO A 167 -24.50 18.78 26.44
CA PRO A 167 -23.47 19.79 26.60
C PRO A 167 -23.08 20.43 25.28
N GLY A 168 -22.91 21.75 25.28
CA GLY A 168 -22.52 22.51 24.10
C GLY A 168 -21.89 23.84 24.48
N GLU A 169 -22.00 24.81 23.58
CA GLU A 169 -21.50 26.16 23.82
C GLU A 169 -22.12 26.77 25.09
N GLY A 170 -21.28 27.10 26.07
CA GLY A 170 -21.68 27.56 27.41
C GLY A 170 -21.49 26.53 28.54
N ASP A 171 -21.25 25.26 28.23
CA ASP A 171 -20.83 24.24 29.19
C ASP A 171 -19.29 24.17 29.30
N ASN A 172 -18.79 23.29 30.17
CA ASN A 172 -17.35 23.06 30.31
C ASN A 172 -16.76 22.52 29.00
N LYS A 173 -15.58 23.00 28.62
CA LYS A 173 -14.94 22.75 27.32
C LYS A 173 -13.48 22.37 27.47
N ILE A 174 -13.02 21.41 26.66
CA ILE A 174 -11.61 21.04 26.53
C ILE A 174 -11.29 20.90 25.04
N VAL A 175 -10.25 21.59 24.60
CA VAL A 175 -9.77 21.59 23.21
C VAL A 175 -8.66 20.55 23.09
N VAL A 176 -8.67 19.78 21.99
CA VAL A 176 -7.67 18.77 21.68
C VAL A 176 -7.10 19.06 20.29
N GLU A 177 -5.78 19.19 20.18
CA GLU A 177 -5.14 19.50 18.90
C GLU A 177 -5.35 18.39 17.85
N GLY A 178 -5.35 18.79 16.57
CA GLY A 178 -5.38 17.90 15.41
C GLY A 178 -6.60 18.08 14.50
N THR A 179 -6.72 17.21 13.50
CA THR A 179 -7.65 17.35 12.37
C THR A 179 -8.73 16.24 12.39
N ILE A 180 -8.84 15.42 11.32
CA ILE A 180 -9.66 14.21 11.29
C ILE A 180 -9.09 13.08 12.17
N GLY A 181 -9.90 12.07 12.46
CA GLY A 181 -9.51 10.87 13.20
C GLY A 181 -9.82 10.92 14.70
N SER A 182 -9.41 9.86 15.40
CA SER A 182 -9.71 9.65 16.82
C SER A 182 -8.86 10.54 17.73
N TYR A 183 -9.43 10.93 18.86
CA TYR A 183 -8.79 11.77 19.87
C TYR A 183 -9.37 11.51 21.26
N SER A 184 -8.61 11.87 22.29
CA SER A 184 -9.02 11.71 23.68
C SER A 184 -8.55 12.88 24.55
N ALA A 185 -9.19 13.07 25.69
CA ALA A 185 -8.82 14.08 26.68
C ALA A 185 -9.06 13.55 28.10
N GLU A 186 -8.17 13.87 29.03
CA GLU A 186 -8.35 13.56 30.45
C GLU A 186 -9.07 14.71 31.16
N LEU A 187 -10.18 14.39 31.82
CA LEU A 187 -10.87 15.29 32.75
C LEU A 187 -10.46 14.97 34.17
N SER A 188 -10.19 16.01 34.96
CA SER A 188 -9.86 15.94 36.39
C SER A 188 -10.70 16.92 37.19
N GLY A 189 -10.80 16.72 38.50
CA GLY A 189 -11.57 17.61 39.39
C GLY A 189 -13.08 17.39 39.33
N LEU A 190 -13.51 16.19 38.89
CA LEU A 190 -14.91 15.80 38.88
C LEU A 190 -15.37 15.47 40.31
N GLU A 191 -16.66 15.69 40.58
CA GLU A 191 -17.30 15.32 41.83
C GLU A 191 -17.46 13.79 41.89
N LEU A 192 -17.32 13.22 43.09
CA LEU A 192 -17.46 11.80 43.35
C LEU A 192 -18.90 11.31 43.25
N ASN A 193 -19.10 10.10 42.72
CA ASN A 193 -20.41 9.48 42.53
C ASN A 193 -21.40 10.34 41.70
N THR A 194 -20.88 11.17 40.80
CA THR A 194 -21.64 12.12 39.97
C THR A 194 -21.68 11.68 38.51
N SER A 195 -22.86 11.75 37.90
CA SER A 195 -23.04 11.48 36.48
C SER A 195 -22.67 12.71 35.65
N TYR A 196 -21.95 12.49 34.56
CA TYR A 196 -21.56 13.51 33.59
C TYR A 196 -22.01 13.13 32.19
N TYR A 197 -22.53 14.13 31.49
CA TYR A 197 -22.92 14.07 30.09
C TYR A 197 -21.80 14.69 29.25
N VAL A 198 -21.51 14.09 28.09
CA VAL A 198 -20.39 14.48 27.23
C VAL A 198 -20.82 14.48 25.77
N ARG A 199 -20.33 15.47 25.01
CA ARG A 199 -20.39 15.50 23.55
C ARG A 199 -19.03 15.90 22.97
N ALA A 200 -18.53 15.10 22.04
CA ALA A 200 -17.41 15.46 21.18
C ALA A 200 -17.85 16.56 20.20
N TYR A 201 -16.96 17.47 19.83
CA TYR A 201 -17.24 18.50 18.82
C TYR A 201 -16.04 18.73 17.89
N ALA A 202 -16.32 19.27 16.71
CA ALA A 202 -15.32 19.81 15.82
C ALA A 202 -15.89 20.98 15.02
N THR A 203 -15.04 21.95 14.72
CA THR A 203 -15.38 23.20 14.05
C THR A 203 -14.49 23.36 12.81
N ASN A 204 -15.09 23.82 11.72
CA ASN A 204 -14.38 24.35 10.56
C ASN A 204 -14.99 25.72 10.20
N ASN A 205 -14.55 26.34 9.10
CA ASN A 205 -15.07 27.65 8.69
C ASN A 205 -16.54 27.63 8.20
N ILE A 206 -17.14 26.45 8.02
CA ILE A 206 -18.56 26.29 7.67
C ILE A 206 -19.43 26.20 8.93
N GLY A 207 -18.95 25.54 9.99
CA GLY A 207 -19.66 25.49 11.26
C GLY A 207 -19.11 24.46 12.25
N THR A 208 -19.81 24.34 13.38
CA THR A 208 -19.49 23.37 14.44
C THR A 208 -20.45 22.20 14.39
N ALA A 209 -19.90 20.99 14.42
CA ALA A 209 -20.64 19.76 14.55
C ALA A 209 -20.40 19.10 15.91
N TYR A 210 -21.41 18.38 16.38
CA TYR A 210 -21.41 17.73 17.68
C TYR A 210 -21.79 16.27 17.53
N GLY A 211 -21.06 15.39 18.21
CA GLY A 211 -21.41 13.99 18.32
C GLY A 211 -22.66 13.74 19.16
N SER A 212 -23.06 12.47 19.22
CA SER A 212 -24.11 11.98 20.11
C SER A 212 -23.74 12.18 21.58
N GLN A 213 -24.74 12.20 22.45
CA GLN A 213 -24.53 12.26 23.89
C GLN A 213 -23.98 10.93 24.42
N VAL A 214 -22.98 11.00 25.29
CA VAL A 214 -22.48 9.88 26.11
C VAL A 214 -22.59 10.25 27.60
N ILE A 215 -22.88 9.27 28.44
CA ILE A 215 -23.00 9.44 29.90
C ILE A 215 -21.98 8.54 30.59
N PHE A 216 -21.29 9.07 31.60
CA PHE A 216 -20.49 8.28 32.54
C PHE A 216 -20.74 8.72 33.97
N LYS A 217 -20.37 7.89 34.96
CA LYS A 217 -20.54 8.20 36.39
C LYS A 217 -19.24 7.95 37.14
N THR A 218 -18.78 8.95 37.89
CA THR A 218 -17.58 8.82 38.74
C THR A 218 -17.81 7.86 39.91
N LEU A 219 -16.72 7.30 40.45
CA LEU A 219 -16.71 6.31 41.53
C LEU A 219 -16.85 6.95 42.94
N ASN A 220 -17.10 6.16 43.99
CA ASN A 220 -17.30 6.65 45.37
C ASN A 220 -16.02 6.61 46.27
N GLU A 221 -16.03 7.30 47.43
CA GLU A 221 -14.91 7.37 48.40
C GLU A 221 -14.48 6.04 49.04
N ASN A 222 -15.30 4.99 48.98
CA ASN A 222 -14.94 3.67 49.51
C ASN A 222 -14.29 2.76 48.46
N GLU A 223 -14.15 3.23 47.21
CA GLU A 223 -13.35 2.61 46.16
C GLU A 223 -11.91 3.18 46.10
N PHE A 224 -11.49 3.94 47.13
CA PHE A 224 -10.48 5.01 47.02
C PHE A 224 -9.16 4.79 47.80
N TRP A 225 -8.94 3.67 48.49
CA TRP A 225 -7.74 3.55 49.36
C TRP A 225 -6.43 3.08 48.68
N TRP A 226 -6.34 2.96 47.35
CA TRP A 226 -5.07 2.53 46.72
C TRP A 226 -4.78 2.99 45.29
N LYS A 227 -5.55 3.92 44.68
CA LYS A 227 -5.04 4.70 43.53
C LYS A 227 -3.99 5.77 43.94
N LYS A 228 -3.42 5.64 45.14
CA LYS A 228 -2.27 6.43 45.59
C LYS A 228 -0.99 5.64 45.37
N ASP A 229 -0.67 5.43 44.11
CA ASP A 229 0.70 5.46 43.62
C ASP A 229 0.61 6.21 42.29
N THR A 230 1.42 7.25 42.14
CA THR A 230 1.59 8.00 40.89
C THR A 230 1.48 7.08 39.69
N ILE A 231 0.44 7.26 38.86
CA ILE A 231 0.29 6.57 37.58
C ILE A 231 1.47 7.02 36.72
N THR A 232 2.60 6.34 36.82
CA THR A 232 3.59 6.40 35.74
C THR A 232 2.90 5.84 34.50
N ALA A 233 2.79 6.66 33.47
CA ALA A 233 2.20 6.27 32.20
C ALA A 233 2.82 4.94 31.72
N VAL A 234 1.97 4.05 31.24
CA VAL A 234 2.42 2.83 30.54
C VAL A 234 3.21 3.27 29.32
N VAL A 235 4.42 2.72 29.16
CA VAL A 235 5.28 3.02 28.03
C VAL A 235 5.22 1.88 27.03
N ASP A 236 5.10 2.22 25.75
CA ASP A 236 5.18 1.28 24.64
C ASP A 236 6.62 0.70 24.55
N VAL A 237 6.74 -0.62 24.50
CA VAL A 237 8.01 -1.32 24.28
C VAL A 237 7.88 -2.21 23.06
N THR A 238 8.66 -1.92 22.02
CA THR A 238 8.71 -2.74 20.80
C THR A 238 9.84 -3.77 20.90
N ASN A 239 9.51 -5.05 20.70
CA ASN A 239 10.55 -6.06 20.52
C ASN A 239 11.07 -5.97 19.07
N PRO A 240 12.35 -5.66 18.83
CA PRO A 240 12.89 -5.45 17.49
C PRO A 240 12.95 -6.73 16.64
N VAL A 241 12.89 -7.92 17.26
CA VAL A 241 12.89 -9.21 16.56
C VAL A 241 11.50 -9.52 16.00
N THR A 242 10.45 -9.26 16.78
CA THR A 242 9.07 -9.60 16.40
C THR A 242 8.33 -8.43 15.74
N GLY A 243 8.79 -7.18 15.96
CA GLY A 243 8.10 -5.96 15.55
C GLY A 243 6.86 -5.63 16.39
N LEU A 244 6.54 -6.44 17.39
CA LEU A 244 5.34 -6.28 18.23
C LEU A 244 5.59 -5.30 19.36
N THR A 245 4.56 -4.50 19.69
CA THR A 245 4.61 -3.46 20.73
C THR A 245 3.79 -3.87 21.95
N TRP A 246 4.36 -3.69 23.14
CA TRP A 246 3.86 -4.21 24.40
C TRP A 246 3.87 -3.14 25.49
N MET A 247 3.20 -3.40 26.61
CA MET A 247 3.38 -2.61 27.82
C MET A 247 4.77 -2.86 28.42
N ASP A 248 5.42 -1.81 28.95
CA ASP A 248 6.70 -1.90 29.67
C ASP A 248 6.62 -2.66 31.01
N ARG A 249 5.42 -2.83 31.58
CA ARG A 249 5.17 -3.53 32.85
C ARG A 249 3.92 -4.41 32.85
N ASN A 250 3.82 -5.30 33.84
CA ASN A 250 2.61 -6.11 34.05
C ASN A 250 1.45 -5.22 34.46
N LEU A 251 0.23 -5.62 34.11
CA LEU A 251 -0.96 -4.91 34.57
C LEU A 251 -1.05 -4.98 36.10
N GLY A 252 -1.32 -3.83 36.74
CA GLY A 252 -1.28 -3.69 38.21
C GLY A 252 0.12 -3.44 38.80
N ALA A 253 1.19 -3.40 37.99
CA ALA A 253 2.53 -3.08 38.48
C ALA A 253 2.76 -1.56 38.58
N SER A 254 3.50 -1.12 39.59
CA SER A 254 3.82 0.30 39.77
C SER A 254 4.99 0.77 38.90
N ARG A 255 5.83 -0.14 38.39
CA ARG A 255 6.96 0.17 37.49
C ARG A 255 7.34 -0.98 36.57
N ALA A 256 8.11 -0.68 35.52
CA ALA A 256 8.84 -1.68 34.74
C ALA A 256 9.88 -2.41 35.61
N ALA A 257 10.15 -3.68 35.28
CA ALA A 257 11.01 -4.52 36.09
C ALA A 257 12.48 -4.09 36.04
N THR A 258 13.10 -4.01 37.22
CA THR A 258 14.55 -3.78 37.37
C THR A 258 15.34 -5.08 37.57
N ARG A 259 14.64 -6.17 37.89
CA ARG A 259 15.14 -7.55 38.01
C ARG A 259 13.98 -8.53 37.85
N ASN A 260 14.27 -9.80 37.56
CA ASN A 260 13.24 -10.83 37.39
C ASN A 260 12.36 -11.07 38.64
N ILE A 261 12.89 -10.82 39.85
CA ILE A 261 12.19 -10.94 41.14
C ILE A 261 11.73 -9.59 41.73
N ASP A 262 11.48 -8.58 40.89
CA ASP A 262 11.06 -7.23 41.33
C ASP A 262 9.57 -7.24 41.74
N ASN A 263 9.30 -7.24 43.05
CA ASN A 263 7.94 -7.30 43.59
C ASN A 263 7.04 -6.12 43.17
N GLN A 264 7.64 -4.95 42.87
CA GLN A 264 6.91 -3.77 42.38
C GLN A 264 6.55 -3.89 40.90
N ALA A 265 7.16 -4.83 40.17
CA ALA A 265 6.92 -5.09 38.76
C ALA A 265 6.08 -6.35 38.49
N TYR A 266 5.80 -7.16 39.53
CA TYR A 266 5.03 -8.41 39.39
C TYR A 266 3.61 -8.20 38.84
N GLY A 267 2.98 -7.06 39.14
CA GLY A 267 1.59 -6.81 38.79
C GLY A 267 0.59 -7.72 39.50
N ASP A 268 -0.68 -7.61 39.12
CA ASP A 268 -1.79 -8.34 39.72
C ASP A 268 -2.03 -9.71 39.06
N LEU A 269 -2.86 -10.55 39.69
CA LEU A 269 -3.11 -11.95 39.34
C LEU A 269 -4.57 -12.17 38.97
N TYR A 270 -4.88 -12.07 37.69
CA TYR A 270 -6.25 -12.08 37.14
C TYR A 270 -6.78 -13.48 36.89
N GLN A 271 -8.07 -13.71 37.17
CA GLN A 271 -8.77 -14.91 36.70
C GLN A 271 -9.10 -14.75 35.22
N TRP A 272 -8.88 -15.80 34.42
CA TRP A 272 -8.94 -15.68 32.97
C TRP A 272 -10.34 -15.27 32.50
N GLY A 273 -10.43 -14.22 31.69
CA GLY A 273 -11.68 -13.71 31.13
C GLY A 273 -12.48 -12.76 32.04
N ARG A 274 -12.01 -12.51 33.28
CA ARG A 274 -12.72 -11.66 34.23
C ARG A 274 -12.26 -10.21 34.14
N ALA A 275 -13.19 -9.25 34.18
CA ALA A 275 -12.87 -7.84 34.25
C ALA A 275 -12.18 -7.48 35.58
N SER A 276 -11.38 -6.41 35.59
CA SER A 276 -10.83 -5.85 36.83
C SER A 276 -11.99 -5.41 37.71
N ASP A 277 -12.16 -6.07 38.84
CA ASP A 277 -13.20 -5.75 39.84
C ASP A 277 -12.64 -5.79 41.27
N GLY A 278 -11.32 -6.01 41.42
CA GLY A 278 -10.60 -6.12 42.68
C GLY A 278 -10.18 -7.55 43.03
N HIS A 279 -10.66 -8.57 42.31
CA HIS A 279 -10.27 -9.96 42.56
C HIS A 279 -8.80 -10.26 42.25
N GLU A 280 -8.25 -9.51 41.30
CA GLU A 280 -6.90 -9.66 40.78
C GLU A 280 -5.82 -9.28 41.79
N ARG A 281 -6.18 -8.48 42.80
CA ARG A 281 -5.25 -7.85 43.72
C ARG A 281 -4.29 -8.86 44.31
N ARG A 282 -3.00 -8.62 44.11
CA ARG A 282 -1.94 -9.48 44.66
C ARG A 282 -1.88 -9.40 46.19
N TYR A 283 -1.94 -8.18 46.74
CA TYR A 283 -1.76 -7.86 48.16
C TYR A 283 -3.03 -7.29 48.78
N GLY A 284 -3.39 -7.73 50.00
CA GLY A 284 -4.58 -7.28 50.74
C GLY A 284 -5.37 -8.43 51.39
N VAL A 285 -6.48 -8.11 52.08
CA VAL A 285 -7.41 -9.12 52.62
C VAL A 285 -8.11 -9.81 51.47
N ILE A 286 -7.65 -11.02 51.13
CA ILE A 286 -8.27 -11.85 50.10
C ILE A 286 -9.46 -12.54 50.73
N ASN A 287 -10.63 -11.92 50.63
CA ASN A 287 -11.88 -12.64 50.89
C ASN A 287 -12.16 -13.51 49.66
N SER A 288 -12.03 -14.83 49.83
CA SER A 288 -12.33 -15.80 48.78
C SER A 288 -13.80 -16.23 48.82
N TYR A 289 -14.39 -16.48 47.67
CA TYR A 289 -15.77 -16.94 47.54
C TYR A 289 -15.84 -18.27 46.78
N ARG A 290 -16.72 -19.19 47.20
CA ARG A 290 -16.74 -20.57 46.65
C ARG A 290 -17.83 -20.84 45.62
N THR A 291 -18.77 -19.91 45.43
CA THR A 291 -19.83 -20.10 44.43
C THR A 291 -19.42 -19.50 43.09
N LEU A 292 -19.45 -20.32 42.05
CA LEU A 292 -19.13 -19.91 40.68
C LEU A 292 -20.13 -18.87 40.16
N SER A 293 -19.66 -17.91 39.37
CA SER A 293 -20.51 -16.91 38.74
C SER A 293 -21.31 -17.50 37.58
N LYS A 294 -22.55 -17.04 37.40
CA LYS A 294 -23.34 -17.32 36.18
C LYS A 294 -23.18 -16.22 35.12
N ASN A 295 -22.66 -15.06 35.51
CA ASN A 295 -22.55 -13.86 34.69
C ASN A 295 -21.08 -13.51 34.42
N ASP A 296 -20.84 -12.82 33.31
CA ASP A 296 -19.53 -12.33 32.86
C ASP A 296 -18.95 -11.28 33.81
N SER A 297 -19.79 -10.66 34.65
CA SER A 297 -19.40 -9.74 35.71
C SER A 297 -20.07 -10.18 37.03
N PRO A 298 -19.31 -10.76 37.98
CA PRO A 298 -19.84 -11.26 39.26
C PRO A 298 -20.39 -10.19 40.21
N GLN A 299 -20.21 -8.91 39.88
CA GLN A 299 -20.54 -7.73 40.71
C GLN A 299 -19.97 -7.81 42.13
N ARG A 300 -18.81 -8.45 42.29
CA ARG A 300 -18.09 -8.59 43.55
C ARG A 300 -16.61 -8.66 43.26
N GLY A 301 -15.76 -7.98 44.04
CA GLY A 301 -14.30 -7.99 43.83
C GLY A 301 -13.55 -9.14 44.49
N GLN A 302 -14.23 -10.22 44.88
CA GLN A 302 -13.61 -11.35 45.59
C GLN A 302 -13.02 -12.36 44.60
N PHE A 303 -11.89 -12.98 44.96
CA PHE A 303 -11.34 -14.10 44.20
C PHE A 303 -12.25 -15.33 44.34
N ILE A 304 -12.65 -15.91 43.21
CA ILE A 304 -13.55 -17.07 43.22
C ILE A 304 -12.70 -18.34 43.25
N ILE A 305 -12.79 -19.07 44.35
CA ILE A 305 -12.20 -20.39 44.49
C ILE A 305 -13.10 -21.41 43.79
N ALA A 306 -12.56 -22.09 42.79
CA ALA A 306 -13.25 -23.15 42.08
C ALA A 306 -13.05 -24.48 42.81
N THR A 307 -14.15 -25.12 43.22
CA THR A 307 -14.14 -26.41 43.93
C THR A 307 -14.43 -27.61 43.05
N ASP A 308 -14.90 -27.38 41.83
CA ASP A 308 -15.42 -28.45 40.96
C ASP A 308 -14.32 -28.98 40.04
N SER A 309 -13.78 -30.14 40.43
CA SER A 309 -12.84 -30.92 39.63
C SER A 309 -13.54 -31.55 38.41
N PRO A 310 -12.90 -31.66 37.23
CA PRO A 310 -11.47 -31.42 36.95
C PRO A 310 -11.16 -30.10 36.21
N TYR A 311 -12.12 -29.19 36.07
CA TYR A 311 -11.96 -27.96 35.29
C TYR A 311 -12.34 -26.73 36.13
N TYR A 312 -11.38 -26.27 36.92
CA TYR A 312 -11.50 -25.09 37.76
C TYR A 312 -11.71 -23.81 36.93
N ASP A 313 -12.96 -23.41 36.73
CA ASP A 313 -13.36 -22.10 36.19
C ASP A 313 -14.01 -21.28 37.30
N TRP A 314 -13.90 -19.95 37.23
CA TRP A 314 -14.57 -19.04 38.18
C TRP A 314 -16.05 -18.86 37.83
N ARG A 315 -16.48 -19.30 36.64
CA ARG A 315 -17.87 -19.24 36.18
C ARG A 315 -18.42 -20.57 35.67
N ASN A 316 -19.73 -20.73 35.83
CA ASN A 316 -20.52 -21.83 35.25
C ASN A 316 -21.91 -21.28 34.82
N PRO A 317 -22.26 -21.32 33.51
CA PRO A 317 -21.52 -21.93 32.41
C PRO A 317 -20.25 -21.16 32.03
N GLN A 318 -19.29 -21.86 31.42
CA GLN A 318 -18.05 -21.28 30.92
C GLN A 318 -18.32 -20.37 29.70
N ASN A 319 -17.47 -19.36 29.50
CA ASN A 319 -17.53 -18.49 28.31
C ASN A 319 -16.13 -18.33 27.71
N ALA A 320 -15.93 -18.86 26.50
CA ALA A 320 -14.68 -18.76 25.76
C ALA A 320 -14.50 -17.41 25.01
N ASN A 321 -15.56 -16.59 24.93
CA ASN A 321 -15.54 -15.33 24.17
C ASN A 321 -15.00 -14.14 24.99
N LEU A 322 -14.53 -14.38 26.21
CA LEU A 322 -13.93 -13.37 27.08
C LEU A 322 -12.48 -13.09 26.66
N TRP A 323 -12.04 -11.83 26.81
CA TRP A 323 -10.69 -11.34 26.45
C TRP A 323 -10.30 -11.53 24.97
N GLN A 324 -11.29 -11.58 24.06
CA GLN A 324 -11.05 -11.78 22.64
C GLN A 324 -10.90 -10.45 21.88
N GLY A 325 -9.64 -9.98 21.76
CA GLY A 325 -9.29 -8.78 20.99
C GLY A 325 -9.41 -7.47 21.78
N ILE A 326 -9.07 -6.35 21.12
CA ILE A 326 -9.07 -5.00 21.74
C ILE A 326 -10.44 -4.55 22.24
N ASN A 327 -11.50 -4.91 21.51
CA ASN A 327 -12.90 -4.66 21.88
C ASN A 327 -13.56 -5.88 22.56
N GLY A 328 -12.75 -6.84 23.01
CA GLY A 328 -13.22 -8.07 23.61
C GLY A 328 -13.92 -7.84 24.95
N ILE A 329 -14.93 -8.66 25.24
CA ILE A 329 -15.64 -8.62 26.52
C ILE A 329 -14.64 -8.80 27.67
N ASN A 330 -14.75 -7.94 28.68
CA ASN A 330 -13.90 -7.92 29.87
C ASN A 330 -12.40 -7.67 29.64
N ASN A 331 -11.98 -7.14 28.48
CA ASN A 331 -10.57 -6.80 28.24
C ASN A 331 -10.00 -5.94 29.40
N PRO A 332 -9.02 -6.43 30.19
CA PRO A 332 -8.52 -5.72 31.36
C PRO A 332 -7.42 -4.72 30.97
N CYS A 333 -6.97 -4.74 29.71
CA CYS A 333 -5.87 -3.91 29.23
C CYS A 333 -6.30 -2.45 28.99
N PRO A 334 -5.35 -1.49 29.05
CA PRO A 334 -5.60 -0.09 28.70
C PRO A 334 -6.12 0.10 27.26
N SER A 335 -6.66 1.28 26.96
CA SER A 335 -7.08 1.63 25.59
C SER A 335 -5.93 1.44 24.59
N GLY A 336 -6.20 0.82 23.43
CA GLY A 336 -5.18 0.45 22.45
C GLY A 336 -4.54 -0.93 22.68
N TYR A 337 -4.76 -1.53 23.85
CA TYR A 337 -4.12 -2.77 24.25
C TYR A 337 -5.11 -3.92 24.44
N ARG A 338 -4.63 -5.15 24.24
CA ARG A 338 -5.37 -6.38 24.49
C ARG A 338 -4.46 -7.46 25.07
N LEU A 339 -5.06 -8.60 25.43
CA LEU A 339 -4.26 -9.78 25.72
C LEU A 339 -3.60 -10.33 24.44
N PRO A 340 -2.31 -10.70 24.51
CA PRO A 340 -1.65 -11.43 23.45
C PRO A 340 -2.24 -12.83 23.29
N ASN A 341 -2.18 -13.37 22.06
CA ASN A 341 -2.53 -14.75 21.76
C ASN A 341 -1.30 -15.68 21.88
N GLU A 342 -1.52 -16.98 21.73
CA GLU A 342 -0.46 -18.00 21.81
C GLU A 342 0.64 -17.82 20.77
N ALA A 343 0.31 -17.41 19.55
CA ALA A 343 1.30 -17.20 18.49
C ALA A 343 2.23 -16.03 18.81
N GLU A 344 1.68 -14.94 19.35
CA GLU A 344 2.41 -13.75 19.77
C GLU A 344 3.33 -14.04 20.96
N TRP A 345 2.84 -14.75 21.98
CA TRP A 345 3.69 -15.21 23.08
C TRP A 345 4.78 -16.17 22.64
N SER A 346 4.46 -17.09 21.73
CA SER A 346 5.44 -18.02 21.18
C SER A 346 6.52 -17.31 20.36
N ALA A 347 6.16 -16.23 19.64
CA ALA A 347 7.11 -15.40 18.91
C ALA A 347 8.02 -14.63 19.87
N GLU A 348 7.45 -14.01 20.91
CA GLU A 348 8.21 -13.35 21.98
C GLU A 348 9.19 -14.33 22.65
N HIS A 349 8.71 -15.50 23.07
CA HIS A 349 9.51 -16.54 23.70
C HIS A 349 10.70 -16.99 22.83
N ARG A 350 10.49 -17.17 21.52
CA ARG A 350 11.56 -17.52 20.58
C ARG A 350 12.61 -16.42 20.39
N SER A 351 12.32 -15.19 20.76
CA SER A 351 13.26 -14.07 20.66
C SER A 351 14.24 -14.00 21.84
N TRP A 352 14.02 -14.78 22.90
CA TRP A 352 14.86 -14.73 24.10
C TRP A 352 16.25 -15.32 23.85
N SER A 353 17.26 -14.70 24.46
CA SER A 353 18.65 -15.16 24.37
C SER A 353 18.89 -16.52 25.03
N SER A 354 18.06 -16.88 26.01
CA SER A 354 18.09 -18.16 26.70
C SER A 354 16.68 -18.60 27.06
N ASN A 355 16.42 -19.90 26.98
CA ASN A 355 15.10 -20.45 27.27
C ASN A 355 14.91 -20.66 28.79
N ASN A 356 14.87 -19.57 29.56
CA ASN A 356 14.71 -19.55 31.02
C ASN A 356 14.30 -18.14 31.53
N GLU A 357 14.16 -17.97 32.84
CA GLU A 357 13.80 -16.71 33.49
C GLU A 357 14.82 -15.59 33.27
N ALA A 358 16.10 -15.92 33.08
CA ALA A 358 17.12 -14.94 32.74
C ALA A 358 16.91 -14.39 31.32
N GLY A 359 16.54 -15.24 30.36
CA GLY A 359 16.22 -14.82 29.00
C GLY A 359 14.91 -14.04 28.92
N ALA A 360 13.89 -14.44 29.70
CA ALA A 360 12.63 -13.70 29.82
C ALA A 360 12.83 -12.27 30.36
N PHE A 361 13.74 -12.11 31.33
CA PHE A 361 14.08 -10.79 31.87
C PHE A 361 15.03 -9.99 30.96
N ALA A 362 15.93 -10.67 30.24
CA ALA A 362 16.82 -10.04 29.25
C ALA A 362 16.08 -9.60 27.98
N SER A 363 14.87 -10.14 27.74
CA SER A 363 14.02 -9.69 26.64
C SER A 363 13.61 -8.22 26.81
N PRO A 364 13.22 -7.53 25.73
CA PRO A 364 12.73 -6.15 25.80
C PRO A 364 11.60 -5.95 26.82
N LEU A 365 10.76 -6.97 27.04
CA LEU A 365 9.59 -6.91 27.94
C LEU A 365 9.96 -7.03 29.42
N LYS A 366 11.17 -7.50 29.74
CA LYS A 366 11.67 -7.73 31.11
C LYS A 366 10.67 -8.48 31.99
N LEU A 367 10.22 -9.65 31.55
CA LEU A 367 9.19 -10.40 32.25
C LEU A 367 9.70 -10.90 33.62
N THR A 368 8.83 -10.83 34.62
CA THR A 368 9.13 -11.20 36.01
C THR A 368 8.56 -12.56 36.40
N VAL A 369 9.16 -13.19 37.40
CA VAL A 369 8.69 -14.45 38.01
C VAL A 369 7.70 -14.20 39.16
N GLY A 370 6.57 -13.57 38.83
CA GLY A 370 5.56 -13.15 39.80
C GLY A 370 4.73 -14.28 40.43
N GLY A 371 4.89 -15.54 40.00
CA GLY A 371 4.08 -16.66 40.46
C GLY A 371 2.62 -16.60 39.99
N VAL A 372 1.78 -17.40 40.65
CA VAL A 372 0.36 -17.59 40.31
C VAL A 372 -0.48 -17.63 41.60
N ARG A 373 -1.79 -17.42 41.48
CA ARG A 373 -2.78 -17.65 42.54
C ARG A 373 -3.55 -18.93 42.23
N GLU A 374 -3.56 -19.88 43.15
CA GLU A 374 -4.21 -21.17 42.96
C GLU A 374 -5.74 -21.06 42.94
N ALA A 375 -6.36 -21.75 41.98
CA ALA A 375 -7.83 -21.75 41.83
C ALA A 375 -8.57 -22.45 42.98
N SER A 376 -7.95 -23.42 43.65
CA SER A 376 -8.58 -24.26 44.69
C SER A 376 -8.45 -23.69 46.11
N SER A 377 -7.44 -22.86 46.35
CA SER A 377 -7.10 -22.35 47.68
C SER A 377 -7.11 -20.82 47.75
N GLY A 378 -6.98 -20.12 46.61
CA GLY A 378 -6.76 -18.67 46.57
C GLY A 378 -5.35 -18.24 47.03
N SER A 379 -4.49 -19.19 47.38
CA SER A 379 -3.13 -18.94 47.88
C SER A 379 -2.18 -18.59 46.74
N SER A 380 -1.13 -17.82 47.04
CA SER A 380 -0.05 -17.54 46.10
C SER A 380 0.95 -18.70 46.06
N PHE A 381 1.41 -19.05 44.86
CA PHE A 381 2.30 -20.18 44.61
C PHE A 381 3.46 -19.77 43.67
N CYS A 382 4.65 -20.36 43.88
CA CYS A 382 5.86 -20.17 43.07
C CYS A 382 6.31 -18.70 42.86
N VAL A 383 5.96 -17.80 43.78
CA VAL A 383 6.37 -16.39 43.72
C VAL A 383 7.89 -16.29 43.82
N GLY A 384 8.51 -15.58 42.89
CA GLY A 384 9.96 -15.43 42.81
C GLY A 384 10.68 -16.57 42.08
N SER A 385 9.95 -17.59 41.60
CA SER A 385 10.54 -18.74 40.92
C SER A 385 9.97 -18.99 39.53
N TYR A 386 8.67 -18.73 39.31
CA TYR A 386 8.03 -18.96 38.01
C TYR A 386 7.27 -17.72 37.52
N GLY A 387 7.27 -17.51 36.21
CA GLY A 387 6.40 -16.56 35.52
C GLY A 387 5.17 -17.27 34.96
N PHE A 388 3.98 -16.72 35.19
CA PHE A 388 2.72 -17.22 34.62
C PHE A 388 1.99 -16.06 33.95
N TYR A 389 1.84 -16.11 32.63
CA TYR A 389 1.29 -15.01 31.83
C TYR A 389 0.15 -15.47 30.95
N TRP A 390 -1.03 -14.88 31.12
CA TRP A 390 -2.19 -15.28 30.35
C TRP A 390 -2.05 -14.99 28.85
N SER A 391 -2.61 -15.89 28.04
CA SER A 391 -2.94 -15.67 26.64
C SER A 391 -4.45 -15.51 26.47
N SER A 392 -4.89 -14.78 25.45
CA SER A 392 -6.29 -14.78 25.01
C SER A 392 -6.72 -16.10 24.35
N THR A 393 -5.77 -16.96 23.97
CA THR A 393 -6.07 -18.25 23.32
C THR A 393 -6.71 -19.24 24.29
N VAL A 394 -7.85 -19.78 23.89
CA VAL A 394 -8.62 -20.80 24.61
C VAL A 394 -8.18 -22.20 24.19
N ASP A 395 -8.15 -23.14 25.15
CA ASP A 395 -7.92 -24.56 24.92
C ASP A 395 -9.00 -25.39 25.61
N GLY A 396 -10.08 -25.67 24.87
CA GLY A 396 -11.28 -26.33 25.38
C GLY A 396 -11.89 -25.57 26.57
N THR A 397 -11.96 -26.24 27.72
CA THR A 397 -12.48 -25.68 28.99
C THR A 397 -11.46 -24.86 29.76
N ARG A 398 -10.23 -24.76 29.25
CA ARG A 398 -9.09 -24.06 29.87
C ARG A 398 -8.61 -22.94 28.94
N SER A 399 -7.49 -22.31 29.31
CA SER A 399 -6.85 -21.28 28.49
C SER A 399 -5.34 -21.47 28.45
N ARG A 400 -4.72 -20.97 27.37
CA ARG A 400 -3.28 -21.02 27.18
C ARG A 400 -2.60 -19.94 28.01
N TYR A 401 -1.37 -20.20 28.44
CA TYR A 401 -0.54 -19.24 29.18
C TYR A 401 0.94 -19.52 28.88
N LEU A 402 1.77 -18.49 28.98
CA LEU A 402 3.22 -18.60 28.93
C LEU A 402 3.76 -18.88 30.33
N ASP A 403 4.58 -19.93 30.45
CA ASP A 403 5.33 -20.25 31.67
C ASP A 403 6.84 -20.22 31.45
N PHE A 404 7.57 -19.87 32.51
CA PHE A 404 9.03 -19.98 32.57
C PHE A 404 9.50 -20.04 34.03
N GLY A 405 10.70 -20.57 34.26
CA GLY A 405 11.29 -20.79 35.60
C GLY A 405 11.49 -22.26 36.01
N GLY A 406 11.07 -23.21 35.17
CA GLY A 406 11.29 -24.65 35.37
C GLY A 406 11.65 -25.38 34.07
N TYR A 407 11.59 -26.71 34.07
CA TYR A 407 11.89 -27.51 32.88
C TYR A 407 10.85 -27.30 31.77
N GLY A 408 11.33 -26.85 30.62
CA GLY A 408 10.53 -26.60 29.41
C GLY A 408 9.65 -25.35 29.50
N PRO A 409 10.23 -24.13 29.47
CA PRO A 409 9.47 -22.90 29.31
C PRO A 409 8.75 -22.85 27.96
N GLY A 410 7.59 -22.19 27.95
CA GLY A 410 6.79 -21.99 26.75
C GLY A 410 5.30 -21.97 27.03
N MET A 411 4.52 -22.23 25.99
CA MET A 411 3.05 -22.17 26.06
C MET A 411 2.46 -23.46 26.63
N LYS A 412 1.69 -23.33 27.71
CA LYS A 412 1.01 -24.41 28.43
C LYS A 412 -0.48 -24.09 28.60
N THR A 413 -1.22 -25.03 29.20
CA THR A 413 -2.66 -24.89 29.45
C THR A 413 -2.92 -24.81 30.95
N LEU A 414 -3.71 -23.83 31.40
CA LEU A 414 -4.09 -23.60 32.80
C LEU A 414 -5.59 -23.39 32.93
N SER A 415 -6.17 -23.87 34.03
CA SER A 415 -7.59 -23.69 34.31
C SER A 415 -7.92 -22.21 34.58
N ARG A 416 -9.05 -21.72 34.07
CA ARG A 416 -9.42 -20.29 34.06
C ARG A 416 -9.62 -19.68 35.45
N GLY A 417 -9.85 -20.51 36.47
CA GLY A 417 -9.97 -20.09 37.86
C GLY A 417 -8.66 -19.69 38.52
N TYR A 418 -7.49 -19.99 37.93
CA TYR A 418 -6.20 -19.52 38.45
C TYR A 418 -6.06 -18.02 38.27
N GLY A 419 -5.35 -17.35 39.17
CA GLY A 419 -4.93 -15.96 39.00
C GLY A 419 -3.53 -15.90 38.41
N ALA A 420 -3.36 -15.43 37.18
CA ALA A 420 -2.04 -15.28 36.56
C ALA A 420 -1.78 -13.83 36.11
N SER A 421 -0.52 -13.52 35.82
CA SER A 421 -0.12 -12.17 35.44
C SER A 421 -0.65 -11.84 34.04
N VAL A 422 -0.94 -10.56 33.80
CA VAL A 422 -1.32 -10.04 32.49
C VAL A 422 -0.26 -9.06 32.00
N ARG A 423 0.22 -9.29 30.78
CA ARG A 423 1.07 -8.37 30.03
C ARG A 423 0.37 -8.10 28.70
N CYS A 424 -0.04 -6.87 28.47
CA CYS A 424 -0.82 -6.54 27.28
C CYS A 424 0.07 -6.20 26.09
N ILE A 425 -0.45 -6.51 24.90
CA ILE A 425 0.12 -6.16 23.60
C ILE A 425 -0.73 -5.04 22.98
N LYS A 426 -0.09 -4.11 22.27
CA LYS A 426 -0.74 -3.00 21.60
C LYS A 426 -1.09 -3.42 20.18
N ASP A 427 -2.36 -3.35 19.81
CA ASP A 427 -2.74 -3.40 18.41
C ASP A 427 -2.49 -2.02 17.82
N LEU A 428 -1.59 -1.94 16.85
CA LEU A 428 -1.45 -0.71 16.06
C LEU A 428 -2.73 -0.55 15.23
N PRO A 429 -3.26 0.69 15.10
CA PRO A 429 -4.38 0.93 14.22
C PRO A 429 -4.01 0.47 12.82
N THR A 430 -4.80 -0.45 12.27
CA THR A 430 -4.60 -0.91 10.91
C THR A 430 -4.97 0.22 9.96
N GLN A 431 -4.20 0.38 8.90
CA GLN A 431 -4.37 1.40 7.88
C GLN A 431 -4.53 0.75 6.52
N ILE A 432 -5.02 1.50 5.53
CA ILE A 432 -4.95 1.07 4.13
C ILE A 432 -3.47 0.89 3.73
N SER A 433 -3.17 -0.10 2.89
CA SER A 433 -1.79 -0.38 2.45
C SER A 433 -1.15 0.82 1.71
N LEU A 434 0.16 0.95 1.78
CA LEU A 434 0.91 1.94 0.99
C LEU A 434 1.47 1.30 -0.29
N ILE A 435 1.11 1.84 -1.44
CA ILE A 435 1.45 1.29 -2.76
C ILE A 435 1.86 2.38 -3.74
N THR A 436 2.82 2.07 -4.61
CA THR A 436 3.25 2.90 -5.74
C THR A 436 2.97 2.20 -7.07
N THR A 437 2.66 2.97 -8.11
CA THR A 437 2.44 2.44 -9.48
C THR A 437 3.76 2.52 -10.26
N ALA A 438 4.12 1.44 -10.96
CA ALA A 438 5.29 1.42 -11.81
C ALA A 438 5.06 2.17 -13.14
N SER A 439 6.13 2.56 -13.83
CA SER A 439 6.06 3.11 -15.19
C SER A 439 5.52 2.07 -16.18
N ILE A 440 4.82 2.52 -17.23
CA ILE A 440 4.33 1.64 -18.31
C ILE A 440 5.51 1.19 -19.20
N ARG A 441 5.51 -0.10 -19.58
CA ARG A 441 6.52 -0.77 -20.44
C ARG A 441 5.85 -1.73 -21.43
N ASN A 442 6.62 -2.25 -22.40
CA ASN A 442 6.16 -3.24 -23.39
C ASN A 442 4.81 -2.88 -24.02
N GLN A 443 4.68 -1.62 -24.45
CA GLN A 443 3.45 -1.07 -25.01
C GLN A 443 3.27 -1.60 -26.43
N SER A 444 2.08 -2.05 -26.77
CA SER A 444 1.71 -2.44 -28.14
C SER A 444 0.42 -1.73 -28.54
N GLN A 445 -0.15 -2.14 -29.67
CA GLN A 445 -1.47 -1.68 -30.12
C GLN A 445 -2.61 -2.15 -29.20
N ASN A 446 -2.43 -3.26 -28.48
CA ASN A 446 -3.49 -3.90 -27.71
C ASN A 446 -3.06 -4.43 -26.33
N THR A 447 -1.80 -4.26 -25.95
CA THR A 447 -1.27 -4.66 -24.64
C THR A 447 -0.31 -3.63 -24.05
N ALA A 448 -0.11 -3.68 -22.74
CA ALA A 448 0.97 -2.98 -22.05
C ALA A 448 1.34 -3.73 -20.77
N SER A 449 2.51 -3.48 -20.23
CA SER A 449 2.96 -4.00 -18.94
C SER A 449 3.15 -2.85 -17.94
N CYS A 450 2.78 -3.11 -16.69
CA CYS A 450 2.92 -2.19 -15.57
C CYS A 450 3.13 -3.02 -14.30
N GLY A 451 2.90 -2.43 -13.13
CA GLY A 451 2.93 -3.12 -11.86
C GLY A 451 2.81 -2.15 -10.71
N GLY A 452 3.19 -2.62 -9.53
CA GLY A 452 3.29 -1.78 -8.36
C GLY A 452 4.26 -2.32 -7.33
N ASN A 453 4.55 -1.50 -6.34
CA ASN A 453 5.32 -1.91 -5.17
C ASN A 453 4.57 -1.53 -3.91
N ILE A 454 4.22 -2.55 -3.10
CA ILE A 454 3.58 -2.38 -1.79
C ILE A 454 4.70 -2.29 -0.74
N THR A 455 4.88 -1.10 -0.17
CA THR A 455 5.93 -0.81 0.82
C THR A 455 5.43 -0.92 2.26
N SER A 456 4.11 -0.97 2.47
CA SER A 456 3.49 -1.28 3.76
C SER A 456 2.11 -1.89 3.54
N ASP A 457 1.76 -2.89 4.35
CA ASP A 457 0.42 -3.48 4.40
C ASP A 457 -0.53 -2.73 5.37
N GLY A 458 -0.05 -1.68 6.03
CA GLY A 458 -0.82 -0.95 7.03
C GLY A 458 -1.16 -1.77 8.26
N GLY A 459 -0.40 -2.83 8.57
CA GLY A 459 -0.64 -3.70 9.73
C GLY A 459 -1.76 -4.72 9.55
N ALA A 460 -2.36 -4.81 8.35
CA ALA A 460 -3.31 -5.84 7.99
C ALA A 460 -2.87 -6.54 6.69
N PRO A 461 -2.87 -7.88 6.61
CA PRO A 461 -2.40 -8.60 5.42
C PRO A 461 -3.10 -8.14 4.13
N VAL A 462 -2.32 -7.90 3.09
CA VAL A 462 -2.84 -7.63 1.74
C VAL A 462 -3.43 -8.91 1.16
N THR A 463 -4.74 -8.90 0.93
CA THR A 463 -5.52 -10.05 0.44
C THR A 463 -5.65 -10.08 -1.07
N VAL A 464 -5.50 -8.95 -1.76
CA VAL A 464 -5.51 -8.84 -3.23
C VAL A 464 -4.61 -7.69 -3.65
N ARG A 465 -3.85 -7.86 -4.75
CA ARG A 465 -3.13 -6.76 -5.42
C ARG A 465 -3.26 -6.85 -6.94
N GLY A 466 -3.04 -5.75 -7.62
CA GLY A 466 -2.95 -5.72 -9.08
C GLY A 466 -2.87 -4.31 -9.63
N VAL A 467 -3.25 -4.14 -10.89
CA VAL A 467 -3.35 -2.84 -11.57
C VAL A 467 -4.76 -2.67 -12.13
N CYS A 468 -5.33 -1.48 -12.03
CA CYS A 468 -6.60 -1.11 -12.67
C CYS A 468 -6.41 0.01 -13.71
N TRP A 469 -7.20 -0.01 -14.79
CA TRP A 469 -7.08 0.95 -15.88
C TRP A 469 -8.40 1.30 -16.58
N ASN A 470 -8.48 2.51 -17.12
CA ASN A 470 -9.58 2.99 -17.96
C ASN A 470 -9.12 4.12 -18.91
N THR A 471 -10.01 4.67 -19.73
CA THR A 471 -9.72 5.78 -20.65
C THR A 471 -10.18 7.15 -20.13
N LYS A 472 -10.77 7.21 -18.93
CA LYS A 472 -11.40 8.42 -18.35
C LYS A 472 -10.55 9.09 -17.28
N GLY A 473 -9.55 8.40 -16.74
CA GLY A 473 -8.78 8.84 -15.59
C GLY A 473 -9.31 8.25 -14.28
N ASN A 474 -8.47 8.33 -13.25
CA ASN A 474 -8.64 7.82 -11.89
C ASN A 474 -9.22 6.40 -11.83
N PRO A 475 -8.62 5.41 -12.50
CA PRO A 475 -9.15 4.06 -12.51
C PRO A 475 -9.20 3.48 -11.10
N THR A 476 -10.24 2.70 -10.82
CA THR A 476 -10.44 1.97 -9.57
C THR A 476 -10.67 0.48 -9.86
N ILE A 477 -10.85 -0.32 -8.82
CA ILE A 477 -11.07 -1.77 -8.97
C ILE A 477 -12.42 -2.14 -9.62
N ILE A 478 -13.29 -1.16 -9.90
CA ILE A 478 -14.53 -1.38 -10.65
C ILE A 478 -14.30 -1.33 -12.17
N ASP A 479 -13.19 -0.74 -12.62
CA ASP A 479 -12.78 -0.71 -14.01
C ASP A 479 -12.09 -2.03 -14.44
N TYR A 480 -11.42 -2.04 -15.59
CA TYR A 480 -10.55 -3.15 -15.97
C TYR A 480 -9.41 -3.29 -14.96
N LYS A 481 -9.11 -4.52 -14.56
CA LYS A 481 -8.06 -4.81 -13.56
C LYS A 481 -7.42 -6.18 -13.75
N THR A 482 -6.21 -6.32 -13.22
CA THR A 482 -5.54 -7.61 -12.99
C THR A 482 -5.69 -8.07 -11.54
N ILE A 483 -5.37 -9.34 -11.26
CA ILE A 483 -5.23 -9.91 -9.92
C ILE A 483 -3.88 -10.63 -9.88
N ASP A 484 -2.90 -10.04 -9.20
CA ASP A 484 -1.48 -10.43 -9.24
C ASP A 484 -1.00 -10.99 -7.88
N GLY A 485 -1.94 -11.58 -7.14
CA GLY A 485 -1.70 -12.32 -5.90
C GLY A 485 -1.98 -11.54 -4.61
N MET A 486 -1.25 -11.92 -3.56
CA MET A 486 -1.39 -11.44 -2.18
C MET A 486 -0.04 -10.95 -1.64
N GLY A 487 -0.06 -10.27 -0.50
CA GLY A 487 1.15 -9.87 0.23
C GLY A 487 1.90 -8.67 -0.35
N MET A 488 2.96 -8.27 0.34
CA MET A 488 3.77 -7.09 0.04
C MET A 488 4.79 -7.31 -1.10
N GLY A 489 5.49 -6.24 -1.47
CA GLY A 489 6.58 -6.25 -2.43
C GLY A 489 6.18 -5.82 -3.85
N LYS A 490 7.13 -5.98 -4.77
CA LYS A 490 6.96 -5.66 -6.19
C LYS A 490 6.13 -6.73 -6.89
N PHE A 491 5.32 -6.31 -7.84
CA PHE A 491 4.61 -7.20 -8.76
C PHE A 491 4.47 -6.54 -10.13
N THR A 492 4.31 -7.38 -11.15
CA THR A 492 4.15 -6.97 -12.55
C THR A 492 2.77 -7.41 -13.03
N SER A 493 2.09 -6.54 -13.77
CA SER A 493 0.73 -6.74 -14.29
C SER A 493 0.73 -6.57 -15.80
N ARG A 494 -0.07 -7.39 -16.49
CA ARG A 494 -0.25 -7.30 -17.94
C ARG A 494 -1.64 -6.76 -18.28
N LEU A 495 -1.67 -5.62 -18.96
CA LEU A 495 -2.86 -5.01 -19.50
C LEU A 495 -3.10 -5.62 -20.89
N ILE A 496 -4.29 -6.18 -21.10
CA ILE A 496 -4.70 -6.83 -22.35
C ILE A 496 -6.04 -6.26 -22.82
N GLY A 497 -6.36 -6.47 -24.10
CA GLY A 497 -7.62 -6.03 -24.68
C GLY A 497 -7.71 -4.51 -24.86
N LEU A 498 -6.56 -3.84 -24.99
CA LEU A 498 -6.51 -2.42 -25.24
C LEU A 498 -6.85 -2.13 -26.72
N THR A 499 -7.38 -0.94 -26.97
CA THR A 499 -7.63 -0.46 -28.34
C THR A 499 -6.42 0.32 -28.83
N ALA A 500 -6.05 0.18 -30.10
CA ALA A 500 -4.95 0.91 -30.73
C ALA A 500 -5.17 2.43 -30.67
N ASN A 501 -4.08 3.20 -30.66
CA ASN A 501 -4.10 4.68 -30.66
C ASN A 501 -5.01 5.29 -29.57
N THR A 502 -5.07 4.68 -28.40
CA THR A 502 -5.99 5.04 -27.32
C THR A 502 -5.22 5.33 -26.03
N THR A 503 -5.55 6.44 -25.39
CA THR A 503 -4.92 6.83 -24.12
C THR A 503 -5.62 6.13 -22.95
N TYR A 504 -4.82 5.47 -22.12
CA TYR A 504 -5.24 4.79 -20.91
C TYR A 504 -4.56 5.40 -19.69
N TYR A 505 -5.29 5.40 -18.58
CA TYR A 505 -4.82 5.75 -17.25
C TYR A 505 -4.78 4.49 -16.40
N VAL A 506 -3.74 4.34 -15.60
CA VAL A 506 -3.38 3.11 -14.90
C VAL A 506 -2.99 3.43 -13.46
N ARG A 507 -3.45 2.61 -12.51
CA ARG A 507 -3.05 2.68 -11.09
C ARG A 507 -2.83 1.27 -10.55
N ALA A 508 -1.74 1.07 -9.81
CA ALA A 508 -1.61 -0.11 -8.97
C ALA A 508 -2.62 -0.04 -7.80
N TYR A 509 -3.15 -1.18 -7.35
CA TYR A 509 -4.03 -1.27 -6.20
C TYR A 509 -3.63 -2.44 -5.28
N ALA A 510 -3.95 -2.29 -4.00
CA ALA A 510 -3.84 -3.34 -2.98
C ALA A 510 -5.00 -3.24 -2.00
N THR A 511 -5.56 -4.39 -1.62
CA THR A 511 -6.70 -4.49 -0.71
C THR A 511 -6.28 -5.24 0.56
N ASN A 512 -6.61 -4.67 1.72
CA ASN A 512 -6.52 -5.33 3.02
C ASN A 512 -7.86 -5.20 3.77
N SER A 513 -7.91 -5.59 5.04
CA SER A 513 -9.15 -5.51 5.83
C SER A 513 -9.66 -4.08 6.06
N GLN A 514 -8.83 -3.05 5.86
CA GLN A 514 -9.20 -1.64 6.03
C GLN A 514 -9.71 -1.00 4.73
N GLY A 515 -9.43 -1.59 3.57
CA GLY A 515 -9.93 -1.12 2.28
C GLY A 515 -8.93 -1.31 1.15
N THR A 516 -9.18 -0.60 0.04
CA THR A 516 -8.32 -0.64 -1.14
C THR A 516 -7.53 0.65 -1.27
N ALA A 517 -6.21 0.52 -1.25
CA ALA A 517 -5.30 1.61 -1.59
C ALA A 517 -4.99 1.61 -3.08
N TYR A 518 -4.61 2.77 -3.59
CA TYR A 518 -4.22 2.98 -4.98
C TYR A 518 -2.93 3.78 -5.04
N GLY A 519 -2.04 3.38 -5.94
CA GLY A 519 -0.84 4.14 -6.23
C GLY A 519 -1.13 5.37 -7.09
N GLU A 520 -0.06 6.06 -7.46
CA GLU A 520 -0.12 7.19 -8.38
C GLU A 520 -0.71 6.80 -9.73
N GLN A 521 -1.38 7.75 -10.38
CA GLN A 521 -1.88 7.54 -11.74
C GLN A 521 -0.75 7.71 -12.76
N VAL A 522 -0.62 6.74 -13.66
CA VAL A 522 0.24 6.81 -14.84
C VAL A 522 -0.61 6.79 -16.09
N ALA A 523 -0.30 7.62 -17.08
CA ALA A 523 -0.98 7.64 -18.38
C ALA A 523 -0.05 7.09 -19.48
N PHE A 524 -0.62 6.39 -20.46
CA PHE A 524 0.08 5.99 -21.68
C PHE A 524 -0.89 5.91 -22.86
N THR A 525 -0.36 5.94 -24.08
CA THR A 525 -1.16 5.80 -25.31
C THR A 525 -0.68 4.55 -26.05
N THR A 526 -1.59 3.64 -26.36
CA THR A 526 -1.27 2.47 -27.19
C THR A 526 -0.86 2.90 -28.59
N LEU A 527 -0.06 2.06 -29.25
CA LEU A 527 0.40 2.33 -30.60
C LEU A 527 -0.73 2.31 -31.63
N LYS A 528 -0.54 3.00 -32.76
CA LYS A 528 -1.47 2.91 -33.90
C LYS A 528 -1.35 1.55 -34.56
N GLU A 529 -2.44 1.12 -35.21
CA GLU A 529 -2.44 -0.09 -36.02
C GLU A 529 -1.36 -0.03 -37.10
N GLY A 530 -0.48 -1.04 -37.12
CA GLY A 530 0.72 -1.10 -37.97
C GLY A 530 1.98 -0.45 -37.41
N GLU A 531 1.94 0.29 -36.30
CA GLU A 531 3.14 0.78 -35.60
C GLU A 531 3.68 -0.29 -34.64
N VAL A 532 4.96 -0.65 -34.79
CA VAL A 532 5.68 -1.59 -33.90
C VAL A 532 6.43 -0.78 -32.84
N TRP A 533 6.31 -1.20 -31.58
CA TRP A 533 7.07 -0.60 -30.47
C TRP A 533 8.51 -1.06 -30.55
N TRP A 534 9.34 -0.20 -31.12
CA TRP A 534 10.70 -0.09 -30.65
C TRP A 534 10.69 0.84 -29.43
N PRO A 535 11.53 0.64 -28.41
CA PRO A 535 12.05 1.82 -27.73
C PRO A 535 12.58 2.69 -28.87
N ARG A 536 12.04 3.89 -29.08
CA ARG A 536 12.64 4.82 -30.03
C ARG A 536 14.11 4.87 -29.64
N ASP A 537 15.01 4.52 -30.55
CA ASP A 537 16.48 4.53 -30.39
C ASP A 537 17.06 5.90 -29.94
N ASN A 538 16.18 6.85 -29.64
CA ASN A 538 16.45 8.22 -29.24
C ASN A 538 16.27 8.43 -27.71
N GLU A 539 15.79 7.44 -26.93
CA GLU A 539 15.52 7.61 -25.49
C GLU A 539 16.26 6.65 -24.55
N ILE A 540 16.95 5.62 -25.06
CA ILE A 540 17.84 4.77 -24.24
C ILE A 540 19.18 4.65 -24.96
N GLU A 541 20.19 5.33 -24.42
CA GLU A 541 21.57 5.26 -24.92
C GLU A 541 22.09 3.82 -24.83
N ILE A 542 22.46 3.24 -25.97
CA ILE A 542 23.12 1.92 -26.02
C ILE A 542 24.52 2.08 -25.41
N VAL A 543 24.81 1.30 -24.37
CA VAL A 543 26.11 1.32 -23.72
C VAL A 543 26.97 0.17 -24.24
N ASP A 544 28.16 0.51 -24.74
CA ASP A 544 29.20 -0.43 -25.12
C ASP A 544 29.80 -1.09 -23.85
N ILE A 545 29.82 -2.42 -23.80
CA ILE A 545 30.50 -3.21 -22.76
C ILE A 545 31.68 -3.96 -23.38
N TYR A 546 32.88 -3.65 -22.90
CA TYR A 546 34.10 -4.31 -23.33
C TYR A 546 34.44 -5.51 -22.43
N ASN A 547 34.58 -6.70 -23.01
CA ASN A 547 35.13 -7.86 -22.32
C ASN A 547 36.64 -7.96 -22.60
N SER A 548 37.46 -7.61 -21.61
CA SER A 548 38.92 -7.62 -21.72
C SER A 548 39.53 -9.00 -21.98
N SER A 549 38.83 -10.08 -21.62
CA SER A 549 39.32 -11.45 -21.82
C SER A 549 39.19 -11.90 -23.27
N THR A 550 38.18 -11.40 -23.99
CA THR A 550 37.93 -11.75 -25.40
C THR A 550 38.35 -10.65 -26.38
N GLY A 551 38.56 -9.42 -25.89
CA GLY A 551 38.86 -8.25 -26.72
C GLY A 551 37.65 -7.76 -27.53
N LYS A 552 36.43 -8.10 -27.11
CA LYS A 552 35.19 -7.82 -27.84
C LYS A 552 34.30 -6.82 -27.11
N THR A 553 33.58 -6.02 -27.88
CA THR A 553 32.61 -5.04 -27.40
C THR A 553 31.19 -5.49 -27.69
N TRP A 554 30.31 -5.40 -26.70
CA TRP A 554 28.95 -5.92 -26.70
C TRP A 554 27.95 -4.85 -26.28
N MET A 555 26.68 -5.08 -26.56
CA MET A 555 25.59 -4.30 -25.97
C MET A 555 25.38 -4.68 -24.50
N ASP A 556 25.10 -3.69 -23.65
CA ASP A 556 24.90 -3.87 -22.20
C ASP A 556 23.65 -4.69 -21.80
N ARG A 557 22.63 -4.76 -22.65
CA ARG A 557 21.38 -5.53 -22.43
C ARG A 557 20.94 -6.34 -23.64
N ASN A 558 19.95 -7.21 -23.45
CA ASN A 558 19.33 -7.95 -24.56
C ASN A 558 18.54 -7.00 -25.44
N LEU A 559 18.44 -7.29 -26.74
CA LEU A 559 17.61 -6.48 -27.63
C LEU A 559 16.15 -6.52 -27.16
N GLY A 560 15.54 -5.35 -26.96
CA GLY A 560 14.20 -5.19 -26.38
C GLY A 560 14.13 -5.17 -24.85
N ALA A 561 15.24 -5.24 -24.13
CA ALA A 561 15.25 -5.16 -22.66
C ALA A 561 15.21 -3.70 -22.18
N SER A 562 14.51 -3.45 -21.06
CA SER A 562 14.37 -2.10 -20.49
C SER A 562 15.56 -1.70 -19.62
N GLN A 563 16.31 -2.68 -19.10
CA GLN A 563 17.48 -2.45 -18.23
C GLN A 563 18.56 -3.52 -18.40
N VAL A 564 19.76 -3.20 -17.89
CA VAL A 564 20.82 -4.19 -17.65
C VAL A 564 20.38 -5.11 -16.50
N ALA A 565 20.66 -6.39 -16.61
CA ALA A 565 20.24 -7.37 -15.60
C ALA A 565 20.81 -7.05 -14.21
N SER A 566 19.91 -7.04 -13.22
CA SER A 566 20.20 -6.96 -11.79
C SER A 566 20.26 -8.33 -11.11
N SER A 567 19.70 -9.36 -11.75
CA SER A 567 19.83 -10.77 -11.37
C SER A 567 19.70 -11.68 -12.60
N SER A 568 20.04 -12.97 -12.48
CA SER A 568 19.86 -13.93 -13.57
C SER A 568 18.39 -14.21 -13.92
N THR A 569 17.45 -13.79 -13.07
CA THR A 569 16.01 -13.94 -13.25
C THR A 569 15.30 -12.58 -13.34
N ASP A 570 16.01 -11.54 -13.73
CA ASP A 570 15.48 -10.18 -13.91
C ASP A 570 14.64 -10.11 -15.18
N ASP A 571 13.32 -10.08 -15.02
CA ASP A 571 12.36 -10.13 -16.13
C ASP A 571 12.45 -8.90 -17.05
N GLU A 572 12.81 -7.75 -16.50
CA GLU A 572 13.00 -6.50 -17.23
C GLU A 572 14.26 -6.51 -18.12
N ALA A 573 15.20 -7.42 -17.84
CA ALA A 573 16.42 -7.60 -18.61
C ALA A 573 16.31 -8.68 -19.71
N TYR A 574 15.21 -9.42 -19.77
CA TYR A 574 15.07 -10.56 -20.67
C TYR A 574 15.09 -10.20 -22.16
N GLY A 575 14.55 -9.04 -22.52
CA GLY A 575 14.42 -8.60 -23.91
C GLY A 575 13.47 -9.46 -24.74
N ASN A 576 13.45 -9.25 -26.06
CA ASN A 576 12.54 -9.90 -27.00
C ASN A 576 13.05 -11.27 -27.51
N LEU A 577 12.16 -12.05 -28.13
CA LEU A 577 12.43 -13.42 -28.59
C LEU A 577 12.23 -13.55 -30.11
N TYR A 578 13.32 -13.50 -30.87
CA TYR A 578 13.32 -13.41 -32.33
C TYR A 578 13.32 -14.78 -33.00
N GLN A 579 12.63 -14.94 -34.13
CA GLN A 579 12.84 -16.08 -35.04
C GLN A 579 14.11 -15.84 -35.87
N TRP A 580 14.92 -16.88 -36.06
CA TRP A 580 16.26 -16.70 -36.61
C TRP A 580 16.20 -16.16 -38.04
N GLY A 581 16.93 -15.09 -38.34
CA GLY A 581 17.00 -14.48 -39.68
C GLY A 581 15.82 -13.55 -40.03
N ARG A 582 14.82 -13.41 -39.15
CA ARG A 582 13.64 -12.58 -39.40
C ARG A 582 13.89 -11.13 -38.97
N ALA A 583 13.49 -10.17 -39.79
CA ALA A 583 13.53 -8.76 -39.39
C ALA A 583 12.56 -8.51 -38.24
N THR A 584 12.86 -7.50 -37.43
CA THR A 584 11.93 -7.02 -36.42
C THR A 584 10.71 -6.42 -37.10
N ASP A 585 9.54 -6.95 -36.77
CA ASP A 585 8.27 -6.55 -37.36
C ASP A 585 7.09 -6.76 -36.38
N GLY A 586 7.38 -7.04 -35.10
CA GLY A 586 6.43 -7.30 -34.03
C GLY A 586 6.37 -8.76 -33.58
N HIS A 587 6.90 -9.72 -34.34
CA HIS A 587 6.86 -11.14 -33.94
C HIS A 587 7.69 -11.44 -32.70
N GLU A 588 8.75 -10.67 -32.50
CA GLU A 588 9.72 -10.83 -31.44
C GLU A 588 9.16 -10.44 -30.07
N ASP A 589 8.00 -9.77 -30.03
CA ASP A 589 7.33 -9.40 -28.79
C ASP A 589 7.14 -10.66 -27.95
N ARG A 590 7.96 -10.71 -26.89
CA ARG A 590 8.01 -11.81 -25.94
C ARG A 590 6.62 -12.13 -25.42
N TYR A 591 5.72 -11.16 -25.29
CA TYR A 591 4.44 -11.37 -24.64
C TYR A 591 3.27 -11.34 -25.63
N GLY A 592 3.35 -10.56 -26.71
CA GLY A 592 2.28 -10.32 -27.69
C GLY A 592 1.97 -11.49 -28.65
N SER A 593 2.90 -12.42 -28.85
CA SER A 593 2.79 -13.49 -29.86
C SER A 593 1.83 -14.65 -29.51
N LEU A 594 1.44 -14.82 -28.25
CA LEU A 594 0.88 -16.10 -27.76
C LEU A 594 -0.52 -16.47 -28.29
N SER A 595 -1.34 -15.49 -28.70
CA SER A 595 -2.74 -15.74 -29.11
C SER A 595 -3.02 -15.45 -30.58
N ASN A 596 -2.01 -15.10 -31.38
CA ASN A 596 -2.20 -14.65 -32.77
C ASN A 596 -1.09 -15.13 -33.74
N GLY A 597 -0.44 -16.25 -33.43
CA GLY A 597 0.53 -16.88 -34.35
C GLY A 597 -0.12 -17.39 -35.63
N THR A 598 0.68 -17.64 -36.67
CA THR A 598 0.21 -18.21 -37.95
C THR A 598 0.95 -19.50 -38.27
N HIS A 599 0.27 -20.47 -38.87
CA HIS A 599 0.91 -21.70 -39.38
C HIS A 599 1.41 -21.58 -40.83
N THR A 600 1.19 -20.42 -41.47
CA THR A 600 1.63 -20.17 -42.84
C THR A 600 3.10 -19.75 -42.87
N LEU A 601 3.94 -20.59 -43.47
CA LEU A 601 5.35 -20.27 -43.71
C LEU A 601 5.49 -19.11 -44.69
N SER A 602 6.52 -18.29 -44.47
CA SER A 602 6.87 -17.24 -45.43
C SER A 602 7.58 -17.81 -46.65
N ILE A 603 7.28 -17.27 -47.83
CA ILE A 603 8.03 -17.52 -49.07
C ILE A 603 9.11 -16.47 -49.34
N SER A 604 9.21 -15.44 -48.50
CA SER A 604 10.13 -14.31 -48.64
C SER A 604 10.82 -13.97 -47.31
N ASP A 605 11.81 -13.08 -47.38
CA ASP A 605 12.56 -12.58 -46.22
C ASP A 605 11.73 -11.65 -45.30
N SER A 606 10.54 -11.23 -45.76
CA SER A 606 9.62 -10.35 -45.03
C SER A 606 8.17 -10.84 -45.21
N PRO A 607 7.55 -11.44 -44.17
CA PRO A 607 6.22 -12.05 -44.30
C PRO A 607 5.05 -11.05 -44.45
N GLY A 608 5.31 -9.74 -44.29
CA GLY A 608 4.29 -8.69 -44.37
C GLY A 608 3.40 -8.58 -43.13
N HIS A 609 3.72 -9.26 -42.03
CA HIS A 609 3.00 -9.18 -40.76
C HIS A 609 3.89 -9.45 -39.55
N GLY A 610 3.55 -8.91 -38.38
CA GLY A 610 4.25 -9.16 -37.11
C GLY A 610 3.84 -10.45 -36.38
N LYS A 611 3.09 -11.36 -37.00
CA LYS A 611 2.71 -12.63 -36.33
C LYS A 611 3.88 -13.58 -36.27
N PHE A 612 4.08 -14.21 -35.11
CA PHE A 612 5.01 -15.33 -34.95
C PHE A 612 4.56 -16.52 -35.79
N ILE A 613 5.48 -17.14 -36.53
CA ILE A 613 5.16 -18.25 -37.44
C ILE A 613 5.38 -19.58 -36.71
N LEU A 614 4.29 -20.30 -36.48
CA LEU A 614 4.22 -21.58 -35.79
C LEU A 614 4.37 -22.73 -36.79
N THR A 615 5.39 -23.55 -36.63
CA THR A 615 5.72 -24.60 -37.60
C THR A 615 5.78 -25.94 -36.91
N PRO A 616 5.40 -27.05 -37.58
CA PRO A 616 5.84 -28.37 -37.16
C PRO A 616 7.37 -28.38 -37.08
N ASP A 617 7.93 -29.01 -36.04
CA ASP A 617 9.38 -29.05 -35.80
C ASP A 617 10.17 -29.62 -37.00
N SER A 618 9.54 -30.42 -37.86
CA SER A 618 10.16 -31.07 -39.03
C SER A 618 10.64 -30.12 -40.14
N ILE A 619 10.17 -28.86 -40.15
CA ILE A 619 10.52 -27.86 -41.17
C ILE A 619 11.74 -27.03 -40.74
N TYR A 620 12.02 -26.99 -39.44
CA TYR A 620 13.15 -26.29 -38.80
C TYR A 620 13.29 -24.79 -39.07
N ASP A 621 12.33 -24.15 -39.76
CA ASP A 621 12.42 -22.74 -40.18
C ASP A 621 11.02 -22.13 -40.35
N TRP A 622 10.90 -20.82 -40.14
CA TRP A 622 9.68 -20.03 -40.31
C TRP A 622 9.37 -19.70 -41.77
N ARG A 623 10.33 -19.96 -42.67
CA ARG A 623 10.20 -19.75 -44.11
C ARG A 623 10.50 -21.00 -44.92
N ASN A 624 9.90 -21.07 -46.11
CA ASN A 624 10.19 -22.06 -47.13
C ASN A 624 10.10 -21.39 -48.52
N PRO A 625 11.21 -21.30 -49.28
CA PRO A 625 12.52 -21.92 -49.02
C PRO A 625 13.31 -21.25 -47.88
N GLN A 626 14.18 -22.04 -47.23
CA GLN A 626 15.15 -21.54 -46.24
C GLN A 626 16.16 -20.56 -46.88
N ASN A 627 16.68 -19.62 -46.10
CA ASN A 627 17.71 -18.68 -46.56
C ASN A 627 18.79 -18.51 -45.50
N ASP A 628 19.98 -19.01 -45.80
CA ASP A 628 21.14 -19.01 -44.89
C ASP A 628 21.90 -17.68 -44.88
N ASN A 629 21.59 -16.76 -45.80
CA ASN A 629 22.26 -15.46 -45.91
C ASN A 629 21.69 -14.38 -44.99
N LEU A 630 20.70 -14.72 -44.14
CA LEU A 630 20.10 -13.80 -43.19
C LEU A 630 21.02 -13.61 -41.97
N TRP A 631 21.02 -12.39 -41.40
CA TRP A 631 21.83 -12.01 -40.22
C TRP A 631 23.35 -12.16 -40.39
N GLN A 632 23.85 -12.12 -41.63
CA GLN A 632 25.27 -12.29 -41.94
C GLN A 632 26.02 -10.93 -41.95
N GLY A 633 26.57 -10.56 -40.78
CA GLY A 633 27.38 -9.34 -40.62
C GLY A 633 26.57 -8.07 -40.31
N VAL A 634 27.26 -6.94 -40.10
CA VAL A 634 26.64 -5.65 -39.76
C VAL A 634 25.65 -5.17 -40.83
N ASN A 635 26.00 -5.34 -42.10
CA ASN A 635 25.16 -5.01 -43.25
C ASN A 635 24.32 -6.20 -43.75
N GLY A 636 24.20 -7.27 -42.94
CA GLY A 636 23.47 -8.47 -43.31
C GLY A 636 21.97 -8.21 -43.41
N THR A 637 21.33 -8.88 -44.37
CA THR A 637 19.86 -8.83 -44.52
C THR A 637 19.17 -9.17 -43.20
N ASN A 638 18.17 -8.39 -42.83
CA ASN A 638 17.36 -8.53 -41.63
C ASN A 638 18.10 -8.40 -40.28
N ASN A 639 19.35 -7.91 -40.24
CA ASN A 639 20.07 -7.70 -38.98
C ASN A 639 19.22 -6.85 -37.99
N PRO A 640 18.79 -7.40 -36.84
CA PRO A 640 17.93 -6.71 -35.89
C PRO A 640 18.73 -5.82 -34.94
N CYS A 641 20.06 -5.90 -34.97
CA CYS A 641 20.93 -5.13 -34.09
C CYS A 641 21.04 -3.65 -34.54
N PRO A 642 21.33 -2.74 -33.60
CA PRO A 642 21.58 -1.32 -33.90
C PRO A 642 22.73 -1.09 -34.89
N SER A 643 22.87 0.13 -35.40
CA SER A 643 23.95 0.48 -36.33
C SER A 643 25.33 0.18 -35.75
N GLY A 644 26.20 -0.47 -36.53
CA GLY A 644 27.54 -0.92 -36.11
C GLY A 644 27.54 -2.24 -35.30
N TYR A 645 26.37 -2.78 -34.99
CA TYR A 645 26.23 -4.03 -34.26
C TYR A 645 25.70 -5.16 -35.16
N ARG A 646 26.04 -6.40 -34.81
CA ARG A 646 25.53 -7.62 -35.45
C ARG A 646 25.30 -8.73 -34.43
N LEU A 647 24.73 -9.84 -34.89
CA LEU A 647 24.72 -11.06 -34.08
C LEU A 647 26.13 -11.66 -33.97
N PRO A 648 26.49 -12.22 -32.80
CA PRO A 648 27.74 -12.94 -32.60
C PRO A 648 27.76 -14.29 -33.34
N THR A 649 28.94 -14.70 -33.73
CA THR A 649 29.21 -16.04 -34.29
C THR A 649 29.29 -17.09 -33.19
N GLN A 650 29.24 -18.37 -33.57
CA GLN A 650 29.44 -19.50 -32.66
C GLN A 650 30.80 -19.39 -31.94
N ALA A 651 31.85 -19.00 -32.66
CA ALA A 651 33.19 -18.86 -32.10
C ALA A 651 33.26 -17.77 -31.04
N GLU A 652 32.59 -16.64 -31.28
CA GLU A 652 32.51 -15.53 -30.32
C GLU A 652 31.72 -15.90 -29.06
N TRP A 653 30.63 -16.67 -29.20
CA TRP A 653 29.92 -17.21 -28.04
C TRP A 653 30.78 -18.18 -27.22
N ILE A 654 31.51 -19.08 -27.89
CA ILE A 654 32.42 -20.01 -27.19
C ILE A 654 33.49 -19.25 -26.42
N ALA A 655 34.12 -18.25 -27.05
CA ALA A 655 35.13 -17.42 -26.40
C ALA A 655 34.55 -16.63 -25.21
N GLU A 656 33.34 -16.09 -25.36
CA GLU A 656 32.64 -15.41 -24.27
C GLU A 656 32.37 -16.37 -23.09
N CYS A 657 31.81 -17.54 -23.34
CA CYS A 657 31.54 -18.53 -22.30
C CYS A 657 32.82 -18.99 -21.58
N GLN A 658 33.95 -19.12 -22.30
CA GLN A 658 35.25 -19.48 -21.71
C GLN A 658 35.82 -18.39 -20.80
N SER A 659 35.35 -17.14 -20.93
CA SER A 659 35.77 -16.03 -20.07
C SER A 659 35.08 -16.00 -18.70
N TRP A 660 34.03 -16.82 -18.50
CA TRP A 660 33.23 -16.80 -17.29
C TRP A 660 33.92 -17.54 -16.15
N SER A 661 33.68 -17.08 -14.91
CA SER A 661 34.21 -17.72 -13.70
C SER A 661 33.65 -19.13 -13.46
N SER A 662 32.48 -19.44 -14.03
CA SER A 662 31.85 -20.76 -13.96
C SER A 662 30.96 -21.03 -15.18
N ASN A 663 30.95 -22.26 -15.66
CA ASN A 663 30.16 -22.68 -16.83
C ASN A 663 28.69 -22.94 -16.45
N ASN A 664 27.99 -21.91 -15.96
CA ASN A 664 26.58 -21.94 -15.60
C ASN A 664 25.98 -20.52 -15.56
N ALA A 665 24.70 -20.42 -15.20
CA ALA A 665 23.98 -19.14 -15.07
C ALA A 665 24.62 -18.15 -14.08
N SER A 666 25.31 -18.63 -13.05
CA SER A 666 26.04 -17.76 -12.12
C SER A 666 27.21 -17.07 -12.82
N GLY A 667 27.98 -17.80 -13.63
CA GLY A 667 29.09 -17.24 -14.39
C GLY A 667 28.60 -16.32 -15.52
N ALA A 668 27.51 -16.69 -16.20
CA ALA A 668 26.88 -15.85 -17.23
C ALA A 668 26.40 -14.50 -16.67
N PHE A 669 25.82 -14.48 -15.47
CA PHE A 669 25.39 -13.24 -14.81
C PHE A 669 26.56 -12.45 -14.22
N SER A 670 27.61 -13.14 -13.75
CA SER A 670 28.80 -12.48 -13.19
C SER A 670 29.76 -11.96 -14.27
N SER A 671 29.54 -12.32 -15.53
CA SER A 671 30.33 -11.81 -16.65
C SER A 671 30.05 -10.32 -16.90
N PRO A 672 30.90 -9.61 -17.67
CA PRO A 672 30.64 -8.23 -18.04
C PRO A 672 29.27 -8.02 -18.71
N LEU A 673 28.76 -9.02 -19.44
CA LEU A 673 27.51 -8.96 -20.19
C LEU A 673 26.25 -9.15 -19.33
N LYS A 674 26.40 -9.69 -18.11
CA LYS A 674 25.30 -9.99 -17.17
C LYS A 674 24.11 -10.70 -17.82
N LEU A 675 24.34 -11.83 -18.49
CA LEU A 675 23.29 -12.49 -19.28
C LEU A 675 22.20 -13.12 -18.39
N PRO A 676 20.91 -12.76 -18.57
CA PRO A 676 19.81 -13.38 -17.82
C PRO A 676 19.33 -14.71 -18.44
N MET A 677 18.67 -15.53 -17.61
CA MET A 677 17.99 -16.77 -18.00
C MET A 677 16.62 -16.48 -18.61
N ALA A 678 16.64 -15.83 -19.77
CA ALA A 678 15.46 -15.25 -20.41
C ALA A 678 14.53 -16.27 -21.09
N GLY A 679 14.74 -17.58 -20.97
CA GLY A 679 13.88 -18.58 -21.60
C GLY A 679 13.85 -18.51 -23.13
N PHE A 680 12.82 -19.11 -23.73
CA PHE A 680 12.60 -19.13 -25.18
C PHE A 680 11.13 -19.35 -25.55
N HIS A 681 10.81 -19.08 -26.82
CA HIS A 681 9.51 -19.38 -27.43
C HIS A 681 9.64 -20.61 -28.34
N ASN A 682 8.83 -21.64 -28.10
CA ASN A 682 8.84 -22.83 -28.96
C ASN A 682 7.95 -22.63 -30.21
N CYS A 683 8.05 -23.53 -31.17
CA CYS A 683 7.29 -23.48 -32.42
C CYS A 683 5.78 -23.74 -32.27
N ASN A 684 5.31 -24.07 -31.06
CA ASN A 684 3.92 -24.41 -30.74
C ASN A 684 3.23 -23.35 -29.86
N ALA A 685 3.75 -22.11 -29.86
CA ALA A 685 3.19 -20.97 -29.12
C ALA A 685 3.25 -21.09 -27.59
N TYR A 686 4.23 -21.81 -27.03
CA TYR A 686 4.50 -21.79 -25.59
C TYR A 686 5.79 -21.04 -25.32
N ILE A 687 5.71 -20.08 -24.39
CA ILE A 687 6.90 -19.49 -23.80
C ILE A 687 7.26 -20.26 -22.55
N LEU A 688 8.52 -20.68 -22.47
CA LEU A 688 9.09 -21.33 -21.30
C LEU A 688 10.01 -20.32 -20.60
N ASN A 689 9.44 -19.56 -19.66
CA ASN A 689 10.08 -18.42 -18.96
C ASN A 689 10.42 -18.67 -17.48
N ASP A 690 10.35 -19.91 -16.99
CA ASP A 690 10.65 -20.13 -15.57
C ASP A 690 12.16 -20.17 -15.28
N SER A 691 12.52 -19.91 -14.01
CA SER A 691 13.89 -19.94 -13.50
C SER A 691 14.62 -21.30 -13.60
N SER A 692 14.00 -22.32 -14.19
CA SER A 692 14.52 -23.68 -14.38
C SER A 692 14.98 -23.99 -15.82
N TYR A 693 14.53 -23.23 -16.84
CA TYR A 693 14.86 -23.55 -18.24
C TYR A 693 16.24 -23.04 -18.70
N GLY A 694 16.59 -21.78 -18.40
CA GLY A 694 17.90 -21.19 -18.72
C GLY A 694 17.87 -20.02 -19.71
N GLY A 695 19.05 -19.56 -20.12
CA GLY A 695 19.24 -18.51 -21.14
C GLY A 695 19.52 -19.10 -22.51
N TYR A 696 18.86 -18.57 -23.55
CA TYR A 696 18.99 -19.04 -24.93
C TYR A 696 19.22 -17.87 -25.88
N TYR A 697 20.36 -17.88 -26.57
CA TYR A 697 20.87 -16.75 -27.33
C TYR A 697 21.22 -17.15 -28.75
N TRP A 698 20.72 -16.39 -29.73
CA TRP A 698 21.03 -16.64 -31.14
C TRP A 698 22.48 -16.36 -31.49
N SER A 699 22.97 -17.11 -32.47
CA SER A 699 24.18 -16.81 -33.22
C SER A 699 23.84 -16.58 -34.70
N SER A 700 24.67 -15.82 -35.42
CA SER A 700 24.64 -15.74 -36.88
C SER A 700 25.13 -17.02 -37.58
N THR A 701 25.77 -17.95 -36.88
CA THR A 701 26.34 -19.17 -37.48
C THR A 701 25.27 -20.19 -37.84
N VAL A 702 25.20 -20.55 -39.12
CA VAL A 702 24.32 -21.59 -39.69
C VAL A 702 24.88 -23.00 -39.43
N SER A 703 24.00 -23.98 -39.28
CA SER A 703 24.35 -25.40 -39.05
C SER A 703 23.41 -26.33 -39.81
N GLY A 704 23.58 -26.42 -41.13
CA GLY A 704 22.65 -27.16 -42.00
C GLY A 704 21.26 -26.50 -41.95
N PRO A 705 20.16 -27.27 -41.75
CA PRO A 705 18.81 -26.69 -41.68
C PRO A 705 18.55 -25.91 -40.37
N LEU A 706 19.51 -25.90 -39.44
CA LEU A 706 19.44 -25.24 -38.14
C LEU A 706 20.33 -24.00 -38.09
N SER A 707 20.25 -23.26 -36.99
CA SER A 707 21.20 -22.20 -36.64
C SER A 707 21.75 -22.41 -35.23
N LYS A 708 22.98 -21.95 -34.99
CA LYS A 708 23.65 -22.14 -33.69
C LYS A 708 23.06 -21.21 -32.63
N ILE A 709 23.05 -21.71 -31.41
CA ILE A 709 22.68 -20.95 -30.20
C ILE A 709 23.71 -21.17 -29.11
N MET A 710 23.81 -20.21 -28.21
CA MET A 710 24.39 -20.40 -26.89
C MET A 710 23.27 -20.64 -25.88
N TYR A 711 23.41 -21.69 -25.09
CA TYR A 711 22.49 -22.10 -24.03
C TYR A 711 23.22 -22.19 -22.69
N PHE A 712 22.60 -21.71 -21.62
CA PHE A 712 23.06 -21.98 -20.27
C PHE A 712 21.91 -22.15 -19.27
N ASN A 713 22.13 -22.92 -18.22
CA ASN A 713 21.22 -23.01 -17.08
C ASN A 713 22.02 -23.03 -15.76
N LYS A 714 21.38 -23.40 -14.65
CA LYS A 714 22.04 -23.46 -13.32
C LYS A 714 23.25 -24.40 -13.26
N ASN A 715 23.38 -25.35 -14.19
CA ASN A 715 24.35 -26.43 -14.12
C ASN A 715 25.35 -26.44 -15.28
N VAL A 716 24.94 -26.04 -16.49
CA VAL A 716 25.74 -26.23 -17.71
C VAL A 716 25.65 -25.06 -18.67
N VAL A 717 26.63 -24.99 -19.57
CA VAL A 717 26.67 -24.12 -20.76
C VAL A 717 26.95 -24.99 -21.97
N ASN A 718 26.20 -24.81 -23.06
CA ASN A 718 26.36 -25.54 -24.31
C ASN A 718 26.14 -24.64 -25.52
N VAL A 719 26.80 -24.97 -26.64
CA VAL A 719 26.58 -24.30 -27.93
C VAL A 719 26.21 -25.37 -28.97
N TYR A 720 24.99 -25.32 -29.49
CA TYR A 720 24.45 -26.38 -30.35
C TYR A 720 23.46 -25.83 -31.39
N GLY A 721 22.98 -26.69 -32.30
CA GLY A 721 22.03 -26.29 -33.35
C GLY A 721 20.58 -26.26 -32.85
N SER A 722 19.85 -25.22 -33.24
CA SER A 722 18.42 -25.02 -32.93
C SER A 722 17.62 -24.77 -34.19
N SER A 723 16.35 -25.22 -34.17
CA SER A 723 15.35 -24.83 -35.17
C SER A 723 15.24 -23.30 -35.24
N ARG A 724 15.30 -22.76 -36.45
CA ARG A 724 15.17 -21.32 -36.76
C ARG A 724 13.76 -20.80 -36.51
N SER A 725 12.78 -21.69 -36.38
CA SER A 725 11.39 -21.33 -36.04
C SER A 725 11.20 -20.94 -34.56
N TYR A 726 12.18 -21.18 -33.68
CA TYR A 726 12.06 -20.83 -32.26
C TYR A 726 12.33 -19.34 -32.04
N GLY A 727 11.72 -18.77 -31.01
CA GLY A 727 12.02 -17.42 -30.55
C GLY A 727 13.10 -17.46 -29.49
N ARG A 728 14.24 -16.79 -29.70
CA ARG A 728 15.34 -16.73 -28.72
C ARG A 728 15.86 -15.31 -28.56
N SER A 729 16.59 -15.10 -27.47
CA SER A 729 17.13 -13.78 -27.13
C SER A 729 18.24 -13.39 -28.11
N VAL A 730 18.36 -12.09 -28.37
CA VAL A 730 19.45 -11.52 -29.17
C VAL A 730 20.29 -10.62 -28.28
N ARG A 731 21.60 -10.87 -28.27
CA ARG A 731 22.62 -10.01 -27.66
C ARG A 731 23.62 -9.66 -28.74
N CYS A 732 23.76 -8.37 -29.04
CA CYS A 732 24.54 -7.89 -30.17
C CYS A 732 26.01 -7.64 -29.79
N ILE A 733 26.90 -7.88 -30.74
CA ILE A 733 28.34 -7.60 -30.69
C ILE A 733 28.68 -6.50 -31.70
N LYS A 734 29.63 -5.63 -31.37
CA LYS A 734 30.05 -4.49 -32.21
C LYS A 734 31.25 -4.88 -33.06
N ASP A 735 31.22 -4.49 -34.34
CA ASP A 735 32.35 -4.62 -35.28
C ASP A 735 33.01 -3.27 -35.59
#